data_AF-A0A955L5J1-F1
#
_entry.id   AF-A0A955L5J1-F1
#
_cell.length_a   1.000
_cell.length_b   1.000
_cell.length_c   1.000
_cell.angle_alpha   90.00
_cell.angle_beta   90.00
_cell.angle_gamma   90.00
#
_symmetry.space_group_name_H-M   'P 1'
#
loop_
_entity.id
_entity.type
_entity.pdbx_description
1 polymer ?
#
loop_
_entity_poly.entity_id
_entity_poly.type
_entity_poly.pdbx_seq_one_letter_code
_entity_poly.pdbx_strand_id
1 'polypeptide(L)'
;MNDLGQEDTIEELQKQVRFLHHELQKVENSRYWRFRKYLVGIRNLVTDPKHYLRKIKVIKYKLKFFLNGKPLSYKLEPILKHINLFIPKNNPNNYDPNLQEELYQDWIRRVEMPRRARDYENIEEKINQLEYKPKFSVILPTYNSDEIYLRQCVFSVINQYYPNWELCIADDNSTKKIIKPLLESFKQRDSRVKVTYRTENGNISQGTNSAVEIAEGEFLVLLDHDDEIAPEALYELAVKLNEDKNYDFIYSDNDKIDIYGHRSGAKFKPDWSPDLFLSHSYTSHIKCLRTRIFRELGGFDSEFDGSQDFEFLLRFFEKTDKVGHIPQILYHWRAVPGSTAVSAKEKPESLIRGQKAVQRAIERRGIQGEAAMPFFADHSNLGIFKVNFDPAQNNQRVTIMIPTKDKVDLLKRNIDSIRKRTNYDNYDILVLNNNSEQQETFDYLKSNNIKYIDIPTSEFNFSYINNEGAKHAEGEYILLLNNDIEVMEPDWLLEMVGALNMDPKIGAVGAKLIYSDGRIQHNGVVMGLDRDVSSSHANKLLDFDSHGYLNYNNVIKNYTAVTAACLLTRKDLYLEVGGMDDENLKVTYNDVDYCIKLIDKGYRVITNPYALLYHHEGQSRGKNNDDPREWQFLYNKWKKYIDNDRYYNINLAKHNERFEIKTRE
;
A
#
# COMPACT_ATOMS: atom_id res chain seq x y z
N MET A 1 -2.56 -30.58 -49.50
CA MET A 1 -2.36 -31.20 -48.16
C MET A 1 -1.84 -30.12 -47.24
N ASN A 2 -2.72 -29.54 -46.41
CA ASN A 2 -2.45 -28.95 -45.08
C ASN A 2 -3.64 -28.12 -44.52
N ASP A 3 -4.88 -28.46 -44.87
CA ASP A 3 -6.07 -27.86 -44.24
C ASP A 3 -6.66 -28.70 -43.09
N LEU A 4 -6.09 -29.88 -42.80
CA LEU A 4 -6.58 -30.76 -41.73
C LEU A 4 -6.04 -30.40 -40.33
N GLY A 5 -5.35 -29.26 -40.16
CA GLY A 5 -4.76 -28.84 -38.88
C GLY A 5 -5.44 -27.66 -38.18
N GLN A 6 -6.19 -26.82 -38.91
CA GLN A 6 -6.84 -25.64 -38.34
C GLN A 6 -8.24 -25.92 -37.78
N GLU A 7 -9.00 -26.82 -38.40
CA GLU A 7 -10.34 -27.17 -37.91
C GLU A 7 -10.28 -27.93 -36.57
N ASP A 8 -9.35 -28.88 -36.41
CA ASP A 8 -9.14 -29.60 -35.15
C ASP A 8 -8.73 -28.66 -34.01
N THR A 9 -7.93 -27.62 -34.31
CA THR A 9 -7.48 -26.64 -33.30
C THR A 9 -8.61 -25.71 -32.86
N ILE A 10 -9.48 -25.30 -33.79
CA ILE A 10 -10.66 -24.49 -33.49
C ILE A 10 -11.69 -25.30 -32.70
N GLU A 11 -11.87 -26.57 -33.03
CA GLU A 11 -12.80 -27.45 -32.34
C GLU A 11 -12.34 -27.76 -30.90
N GLU A 12 -11.03 -27.97 -30.69
CA GLU A 12 -10.39 -28.13 -29.38
C GLU A 12 -10.55 -26.87 -28.52
N LEU A 13 -10.31 -25.68 -29.10
CA LEU A 13 -10.48 -24.39 -28.42
C LEU A 13 -11.94 -24.12 -28.06
N GLN A 14 -12.89 -24.45 -28.95
CA GLN A 14 -14.31 -24.35 -28.64
C GLN A 14 -14.73 -25.33 -27.53
N LYS A 15 -14.09 -26.51 -27.45
CA LYS A 15 -14.30 -27.47 -26.35
C LYS A 15 -13.79 -26.94 -25.02
N GLN A 16 -12.61 -26.32 -25.01
CA GLN A 16 -12.04 -25.66 -23.82
C GLN A 16 -12.85 -24.44 -23.39
N VAL A 17 -13.34 -23.63 -24.32
CA VAL A 17 -14.23 -22.49 -24.03
C VAL A 17 -15.56 -22.99 -23.46
N ARG A 18 -16.15 -24.06 -24.00
CA ARG A 18 -17.36 -24.68 -23.45
C ARG A 18 -17.14 -25.27 -22.06
N PHE A 19 -15.98 -25.90 -21.82
CA PHE A 19 -15.58 -26.42 -20.51
C PHE A 19 -15.40 -25.28 -19.49
N LEU A 20 -14.67 -24.21 -19.85
CA LEU A 20 -14.49 -23.03 -19.03
C LEU A 20 -15.82 -22.30 -18.77
N HIS A 21 -16.71 -22.19 -19.76
CA HIS A 21 -18.08 -21.68 -19.55
C HIS A 21 -18.89 -22.55 -18.60
N HIS A 22 -18.71 -23.87 -18.65
CA HIS A 22 -19.38 -24.81 -17.76
C HIS A 22 -18.83 -24.74 -16.34
N GLU A 23 -17.51 -24.59 -16.16
CA GLU A 23 -16.86 -24.38 -14.86
C GLU A 23 -17.17 -22.99 -14.29
N LEU A 24 -17.19 -21.94 -15.11
CA LEU A 24 -17.70 -20.61 -14.74
C LEU A 24 -19.16 -20.69 -14.34
N GLN A 25 -20.01 -21.41 -15.07
CA GLN A 25 -21.38 -21.65 -14.65
C GLN A 25 -21.45 -22.46 -13.36
N LYS A 26 -20.56 -23.41 -13.07
CA LYS A 26 -20.51 -24.11 -11.76
C LYS A 26 -20.08 -23.19 -10.63
N VAL A 27 -19.12 -22.30 -10.87
CA VAL A 27 -18.67 -21.27 -9.92
C VAL A 27 -19.80 -20.27 -9.69
N GLU A 28 -20.37 -19.69 -10.74
CA GLU A 28 -21.51 -18.76 -10.70
C GLU A 28 -22.79 -19.39 -10.14
N ASN A 29 -22.98 -20.70 -10.31
CA ASN A 29 -24.10 -21.46 -9.76
C ASN A 29 -23.81 -22.06 -8.39
N SER A 30 -22.58 -21.96 -7.90
CA SER A 30 -22.23 -22.41 -6.56
C SER A 30 -23.02 -21.61 -5.54
N ARG A 31 -23.48 -22.29 -4.49
CA ARG A 31 -24.24 -21.64 -3.41
C ARG A 31 -23.47 -20.49 -2.77
N TYR A 32 -22.14 -20.53 -2.80
CA TYR A 32 -21.25 -19.49 -2.27
C TYR A 32 -21.18 -18.27 -3.19
N TRP A 33 -21.00 -18.44 -4.50
CA TRP A 33 -20.86 -17.32 -5.44
C TRP A 33 -22.19 -16.61 -5.71
N ARG A 34 -23.32 -17.35 -5.80
CA ARG A 34 -24.67 -16.74 -5.84
C ARG A 34 -24.96 -15.93 -4.58
N PHE A 35 -24.49 -16.40 -3.43
CA PHE A 35 -24.67 -15.72 -2.14
C PHE A 35 -23.79 -14.46 -2.04
N ARG A 36 -22.53 -14.53 -2.48
CA ARG A 36 -21.60 -13.38 -2.55
C ARG A 36 -22.07 -12.32 -3.55
N LYS A 37 -22.47 -12.70 -4.77
CA LYS A 37 -23.04 -11.80 -5.80
C LYS A 37 -24.34 -11.13 -5.30
N TYR A 38 -25.17 -11.88 -4.57
CA TYR A 38 -26.40 -11.36 -3.96
C TYR A 38 -26.13 -10.37 -2.80
N LEU A 39 -25.17 -10.65 -1.93
CA LEU A 39 -24.77 -9.74 -0.85
C LEU A 39 -24.13 -8.45 -1.36
N VAL A 40 -23.30 -8.53 -2.39
CA VAL A 40 -22.71 -7.36 -3.06
C VAL A 40 -23.77 -6.59 -3.87
N GLY A 41 -24.72 -7.27 -4.50
CA GLY A 41 -25.87 -6.64 -5.16
C GLY A 41 -26.81 -5.90 -4.18
N ILE A 42 -26.90 -6.35 -2.93
CA ILE A 42 -27.63 -5.64 -1.86
C ILE A 42 -26.92 -4.35 -1.46
N ARG A 43 -25.57 -4.31 -1.45
CA ARG A 43 -24.78 -3.09 -1.14
C ARG A 43 -25.14 -1.91 -2.07
N ASN A 44 -25.44 -2.17 -3.34
CA ASN A 44 -25.80 -1.14 -4.32
C ASN A 44 -27.27 -0.69 -4.28
N LEU A 45 -28.12 -1.37 -3.50
CA LEU A 45 -29.53 -1.02 -3.31
C LEU A 45 -29.80 -0.19 -2.04
N VAL A 46 -28.75 0.09 -1.24
CA VAL A 46 -28.84 0.67 0.12
C VAL A 46 -28.42 2.16 0.10
N THR A 47 -29.05 2.94 -0.76
CA THR A 47 -28.96 4.42 -0.75
C THR A 47 -30.21 5.12 -0.24
N ASP A 48 -31.23 4.38 0.26
CA ASP A 48 -32.44 4.95 0.89
C ASP A 48 -32.78 4.27 2.24
N PRO A 49 -32.68 4.98 3.38
CA PRO A 49 -32.90 4.44 4.73
C PRO A 49 -34.33 3.92 5.00
N LYS A 50 -35.36 4.39 4.27
CA LYS A 50 -36.77 4.09 4.62
C LYS A 50 -37.24 2.69 4.21
N HIS A 51 -36.48 1.98 3.38
CA HIS A 51 -36.82 0.62 2.91
C HIS A 51 -36.21 -0.53 3.74
N TYR A 52 -35.45 -0.21 4.78
CA TYR A 52 -34.59 -1.11 5.56
C TYR A 52 -35.36 -2.17 6.38
N LEU A 53 -36.43 -1.79 7.10
CA LEU A 53 -37.10 -2.67 8.07
C LEU A 53 -38.05 -3.70 7.45
N ARG A 54 -38.64 -3.42 6.28
CA ARG A 54 -39.57 -4.36 5.60
C ARG A 54 -38.83 -5.50 4.90
N LYS A 55 -37.61 -5.29 4.38
CA LYS A 55 -36.86 -6.30 3.62
C LYS A 55 -36.08 -7.29 4.49
N ILE A 56 -35.69 -6.93 5.72
CA ILE A 56 -35.08 -7.87 6.68
C ILE A 56 -36.05 -9.01 7.04
N LYS A 57 -37.35 -8.72 7.17
CA LYS A 57 -38.39 -9.75 7.35
C LYS A 57 -38.49 -10.70 6.16
N VAL A 58 -38.34 -10.19 4.93
CA VAL A 58 -38.38 -10.99 3.69
C VAL A 58 -37.12 -11.86 3.54
N ILE A 59 -35.95 -11.34 3.92
CA ILE A 59 -34.68 -12.08 3.92
C ILE A 59 -34.73 -13.22 4.95
N LYS A 60 -35.19 -12.96 6.19
CA LYS A 60 -35.44 -14.00 7.20
C LYS A 60 -36.42 -15.07 6.72
N TYR A 61 -37.48 -14.68 6.01
CA TYR A 61 -38.51 -15.61 5.52
C TYR A 61 -38.00 -16.50 4.37
N LYS A 62 -37.21 -15.95 3.44
CA LYS A 62 -36.62 -16.69 2.32
C LYS A 62 -35.45 -17.60 2.74
N LEU A 63 -34.67 -17.21 3.74
CA LEU A 63 -33.65 -18.09 4.35
C LEU A 63 -34.28 -19.35 5.00
N LYS A 64 -35.49 -19.21 5.56
CA LYS A 64 -36.27 -20.33 6.10
C LYS A 64 -36.76 -21.29 4.98
N PHE A 65 -37.04 -20.77 3.79
CA PHE A 65 -37.53 -21.53 2.63
C PHE A 65 -36.43 -22.38 1.97
N PHE A 66 -35.17 -21.91 1.95
CA PHE A 66 -34.04 -22.67 1.37
C PHE A 66 -33.54 -23.84 2.23
N LEU A 67 -34.01 -23.98 3.48
CA LEU A 67 -33.44 -24.90 4.48
C LEU A 67 -34.35 -26.04 4.92
N ASN A 68 -35.49 -26.29 4.25
CA ASN A 68 -36.41 -27.41 4.51
C ASN A 68 -36.67 -27.67 6.02
N GLY A 69 -36.87 -26.61 6.81
CA GLY A 69 -37.40 -26.70 8.16
C GLY A 69 -36.50 -27.33 9.25
N LYS A 70 -35.19 -27.53 9.05
CA LYS A 70 -34.29 -28.02 10.13
C LYS A 70 -33.80 -26.88 11.05
N PRO A 71 -33.54 -27.14 12.36
CA PRO A 71 -33.16 -26.10 13.33
C PRO A 71 -31.80 -25.46 13.00
N LEU A 72 -31.71 -24.16 13.30
CA LEU A 72 -30.92 -23.17 12.56
C LEU A 72 -29.61 -22.71 13.24
N SER A 73 -29.24 -23.23 14.41
CA SER A 73 -28.26 -22.54 15.27
C SER A 73 -26.79 -22.77 14.93
N TYR A 74 -26.36 -23.98 14.55
CA TYR A 74 -24.92 -24.30 14.48
C TYR A 74 -24.25 -24.17 13.10
N LYS A 75 -25.00 -24.18 11.99
CA LYS A 75 -24.42 -24.12 10.62
C LYS A 75 -24.40 -22.72 10.00
N LEU A 76 -25.12 -21.76 10.58
CA LEU A 76 -25.21 -20.40 10.06
C LEU A 76 -24.33 -19.42 10.82
N GLU A 77 -23.81 -19.75 11.99
CA GLU A 77 -22.94 -18.85 12.77
C GLU A 77 -21.73 -18.33 11.98
N PRO A 78 -20.97 -19.18 11.26
CA PRO A 78 -19.86 -18.70 10.43
C PRO A 78 -20.36 -17.78 9.32
N ILE A 79 -21.46 -18.14 8.67
CA ILE A 79 -22.04 -17.38 7.55
C ILE A 79 -22.59 -16.03 8.03
N LEU A 80 -23.30 -16.00 9.16
CA LEU A 80 -23.85 -14.79 9.78
C LEU A 80 -22.75 -13.86 10.27
N LYS A 81 -21.65 -14.41 10.81
CA LYS A 81 -20.45 -13.64 11.16
C LYS A 81 -19.88 -12.93 9.93
N HIS A 82 -19.77 -13.64 8.79
CA HIS A 82 -19.32 -13.03 7.53
C HIS A 82 -20.33 -12.01 6.98
N ILE A 83 -21.64 -12.28 7.01
CA ILE A 83 -22.66 -11.32 6.57
C ILE A 83 -22.62 -10.03 7.40
N ASN A 84 -22.48 -10.13 8.73
CA ASN A 84 -22.45 -8.99 9.63
C ASN A 84 -21.25 -8.05 9.40
N LEU A 85 -20.17 -8.55 8.78
CA LEU A 85 -19.07 -7.70 8.30
C LEU A 85 -19.57 -6.75 7.20
N PHE A 86 -20.31 -7.26 6.22
CA PHE A 86 -20.76 -6.49 5.05
C PHE A 86 -22.00 -5.60 5.30
N ILE A 87 -22.51 -5.52 6.54
CA ILE A 87 -23.60 -4.60 6.88
C ILE A 87 -22.98 -3.23 7.22
N PRO A 88 -23.32 -2.16 6.47
CA PRO A 88 -22.83 -0.82 6.80
C PRO A 88 -23.24 -0.46 8.22
N LYS A 89 -22.26 -0.29 9.11
CA LYS A 89 -22.46 0.35 10.40
C LYS A 89 -22.05 1.81 10.20
N ASN A 90 -22.85 2.75 10.72
CA ASN A 90 -22.34 4.11 10.91
C ASN A 90 -21.27 4.03 12.01
N ASN A 91 -20.03 3.74 11.61
CA ASN A 91 -18.88 3.71 12.49
C ASN A 91 -18.22 5.10 12.43
N PRO A 92 -18.36 5.93 13.48
CA PRO A 92 -17.77 7.27 13.50
C PRO A 92 -16.23 7.23 13.49
N ASN A 93 -15.63 6.05 13.62
CA ASN A 93 -14.19 5.90 13.53
C ASN A 93 -13.67 5.79 12.10
N ASN A 94 -14.54 5.50 11.11
CA ASN A 94 -14.12 5.36 9.72
C ASN A 94 -13.54 6.66 9.16
N TYR A 95 -12.71 6.51 8.13
CA TYR A 95 -12.15 7.63 7.38
C TYR A 95 -13.27 8.53 6.85
N ASP A 96 -13.28 9.80 7.25
CA ASP A 96 -14.22 10.82 6.81
C ASP A 96 -13.53 11.82 5.86
N PRO A 97 -13.81 11.76 4.54
CA PRO A 97 -13.23 12.68 3.58
C PRO A 97 -13.54 14.16 3.86
N ASN A 98 -14.70 14.48 4.45
CA ASN A 98 -15.08 15.87 4.71
C ASN A 98 -14.27 16.45 5.88
N LEU A 99 -14.07 15.66 6.93
CA LEU A 99 -13.20 16.03 8.04
C LEU A 99 -11.77 16.28 7.56
N GLN A 100 -11.24 15.40 6.70
CA GLN A 100 -9.90 15.57 6.13
C GLN A 100 -9.78 16.86 5.34
N GLU A 101 -10.82 17.24 4.59
CA GLU A 101 -10.83 18.48 3.85
C GLU A 101 -10.83 19.70 4.79
N GLU A 102 -11.63 19.68 5.86
CA GLU A 102 -11.60 20.74 6.90
C GLU A 102 -10.21 20.86 7.55
N LEU A 103 -9.63 19.74 7.99
CA LEU A 103 -8.29 19.71 8.57
C LEU A 103 -7.22 20.18 7.58
N TYR A 104 -7.40 19.91 6.29
CA TYR A 104 -6.48 20.36 5.25
C TYR A 104 -6.50 21.88 5.09
N GLN A 105 -7.68 22.50 5.04
CA GLN A 105 -7.80 23.96 5.00
C GLN A 105 -7.18 24.61 6.25
N ASP A 106 -7.29 23.97 7.41
CA ASP A 106 -6.61 24.39 8.62
C ASP A 106 -5.08 24.24 8.54
N TRP A 107 -4.59 23.14 7.99
CA TRP A 107 -3.16 22.90 7.77
C TRP A 107 -2.56 23.95 6.81
N ILE A 108 -3.24 24.29 5.70
CA ILE A 108 -2.79 25.35 4.79
C ILE A 108 -2.59 26.66 5.55
N ARG A 109 -3.59 27.08 6.34
CA ARG A 109 -3.56 28.36 7.06
C ARG A 109 -2.55 28.40 8.20
N ARG A 110 -2.37 27.28 8.92
CA ARG A 110 -1.59 27.24 10.17
C ARG A 110 -0.16 26.75 9.98
N VAL A 111 0.10 25.96 8.93
CA VAL A 111 1.39 25.30 8.70
C VAL A 111 2.02 25.82 7.41
N GLU A 112 1.34 25.64 6.27
CA GLU A 112 1.92 25.95 4.96
C GLU A 112 2.15 27.45 4.75
N MET A 113 1.11 28.28 4.95
CA MET A 113 1.18 29.72 4.73
C MET A 113 2.23 30.43 5.61
N PRO A 114 2.29 30.18 6.94
CA PRO A 114 3.33 30.79 7.77
C PRO A 114 4.74 30.33 7.40
N ARG A 115 4.92 29.06 7.02
CA ARG A 115 6.21 28.55 6.52
C ARG A 115 6.61 29.29 5.24
N ARG A 116 5.74 29.34 4.24
CA ARG A 116 5.98 30.03 2.96
C ARG A 116 6.30 31.52 3.16
N ALA A 117 5.59 32.21 4.04
CA ALA A 117 5.87 33.62 4.34
C ALA A 117 7.30 33.82 4.89
N ARG A 118 7.71 32.99 5.86
CA ARG A 118 9.09 33.01 6.41
C ARG A 118 10.15 32.64 5.37
N ASP A 119 9.83 31.71 4.48
CA ASP A 119 10.76 31.29 3.42
C ASP A 119 10.94 32.39 2.37
N TYR A 120 9.86 33.08 2.00
CA TYR A 120 9.87 34.16 1.02
C TYR A 120 10.70 35.37 1.45
N GLU A 121 10.61 35.79 2.73
CA GLU A 121 11.30 36.99 3.23
C GLU A 121 12.82 36.99 2.99
N ASN A 122 13.46 35.81 3.02
CA ASN A 122 14.92 35.68 2.90
C ASN A 122 15.34 34.72 1.78
N ILE A 123 14.49 34.53 0.76
CA ILE A 123 14.69 33.46 -0.23
C ILE A 123 15.97 33.62 -1.05
N GLU A 124 16.35 34.86 -1.38
CA GLU A 124 17.59 35.15 -2.12
C GLU A 124 18.84 34.76 -1.31
N GLU A 125 18.86 35.09 -0.01
CA GLU A 125 19.97 34.72 0.88
C GLU A 125 20.06 33.19 1.02
N LYS A 126 18.92 32.52 1.24
CA LYS A 126 18.85 31.06 1.34
C LYS A 126 19.36 30.37 0.07
N ILE A 127 18.95 30.84 -1.10
CA ILE A 127 19.44 30.32 -2.40
C ILE A 127 20.94 30.57 -2.53
N ASN A 128 21.45 31.71 -2.08
CA ASN A 128 22.87 32.02 -2.15
C ASN A 128 23.73 31.11 -1.28
N GLN A 129 23.19 30.66 -0.13
CA GLN A 129 23.84 29.73 0.80
C GLN A 129 23.89 28.27 0.31
N LEU A 130 23.11 27.88 -0.70
CA LEU A 130 23.19 26.53 -1.27
C LEU A 130 24.57 26.30 -1.89
N GLU A 131 25.29 25.26 -1.44
CA GLU A 131 26.58 24.88 -2.02
C GLU A 131 26.40 24.25 -3.40
N TYR A 132 25.33 23.47 -3.56
CA TYR A 132 24.99 22.79 -4.79
C TYR A 132 23.76 23.40 -5.44
N LYS A 133 23.93 23.94 -6.65
CA LYS A 133 22.90 24.63 -7.42
C LYS A 133 22.65 23.92 -8.76
N PRO A 134 22.01 22.72 -8.75
CA PRO A 134 21.73 21.95 -9.96
C PRO A 134 20.84 22.74 -10.93
N LYS A 135 21.00 22.49 -12.23
CA LYS A 135 20.06 22.98 -13.25
C LYS A 135 18.90 21.99 -13.39
N PHE A 136 17.67 22.47 -13.24
CA PHE A 136 16.46 21.68 -13.48
C PHE A 136 15.89 21.95 -14.88
N SER A 137 15.60 20.90 -15.65
CA SER A 137 14.80 21.01 -16.86
C SER A 137 13.38 20.58 -16.54
N VAL A 138 12.44 21.53 -16.53
CA VAL A 138 11.01 21.24 -16.39
C VAL A 138 10.48 20.77 -17.74
N ILE A 139 9.90 19.58 -17.78
CA ILE A 139 9.52 18.86 -19.00
C ILE A 139 8.00 18.96 -19.17
N LEU A 140 7.57 19.59 -20.27
CA LEU A 140 6.17 19.93 -20.50
C LEU A 140 5.70 19.49 -21.90
N PRO A 141 5.16 18.27 -22.05
CA PRO A 141 4.44 17.89 -23.27
C PRO A 141 3.08 18.58 -23.33
N THR A 142 2.69 19.09 -24.50
CA THR A 142 1.39 19.77 -24.70
C THR A 142 0.72 19.33 -25.99
N TYR A 143 -0.58 19.09 -25.95
CA TYR A 143 -1.40 18.84 -27.13
C TYR A 143 -2.81 19.40 -26.94
N ASN A 144 -3.18 20.39 -27.76
CA ASN A 144 -4.50 21.01 -27.72
C ASN A 144 -4.94 21.47 -26.32
N SER A 145 -4.00 21.92 -25.50
CA SER A 145 -4.27 22.38 -24.13
C SER A 145 -5.25 23.55 -24.10
N ASP A 146 -5.87 23.76 -22.95
CA ASP A 146 -6.61 24.98 -22.70
C ASP A 146 -5.64 26.14 -22.52
N GLU A 147 -5.92 27.30 -23.12
CA GLU A 147 -5.04 28.47 -23.03
C GLU A 147 -4.87 28.96 -21.59
N ILE A 148 -5.94 28.96 -20.79
CA ILE A 148 -5.92 29.48 -19.43
C ILE A 148 -5.02 28.61 -18.57
N TYR A 149 -5.22 27.29 -18.62
CA TYR A 149 -4.44 26.35 -17.81
C TYR A 149 -2.99 26.25 -18.27
N LEU A 150 -2.73 26.29 -19.58
CA LEU A 150 -1.35 26.30 -20.09
C LEU A 150 -0.61 27.57 -19.65
N ARG A 151 -1.28 28.73 -19.62
CA ARG A 151 -0.70 29.97 -19.05
C ARG A 151 -0.40 29.83 -17.57
N GLN A 152 -1.34 29.32 -16.77
CA GLN A 152 -1.14 29.11 -15.34
C GLN A 152 0.04 28.16 -15.07
N CYS A 153 0.09 27.03 -15.78
CA CYS A 153 1.17 26.06 -15.74
C CYS A 153 2.54 26.72 -16.03
N VAL A 154 2.68 27.37 -17.19
CA VAL A 154 3.93 28.02 -17.58
C VAL A 154 4.33 29.14 -16.61
N PHE A 155 3.38 29.94 -16.12
CA PHE A 155 3.69 30.98 -15.14
C PHE A 155 4.06 30.43 -13.76
N SER A 156 3.54 29.25 -13.37
CA SER A 156 3.99 28.58 -12.14
C SER A 156 5.47 28.20 -12.19
N VAL A 157 6.02 27.93 -13.38
CA VAL A 157 7.46 27.68 -13.59
C VAL A 157 8.25 28.99 -13.69
N ILE A 158 7.77 29.97 -14.47
CA ILE A 158 8.47 31.26 -14.64
C ILE A 158 8.68 31.97 -13.29
N ASN A 159 7.72 31.84 -12.38
CA ASN A 159 7.73 32.51 -11.07
C ASN A 159 8.40 31.70 -9.95
N GLN A 160 9.09 30.60 -10.26
CA GLN A 160 9.84 29.83 -9.26
C GLN A 160 10.92 30.69 -8.60
N TYR A 161 11.09 30.55 -7.28
CA TYR A 161 12.11 31.27 -6.53
C TYR A 161 13.52 30.87 -6.94
N TYR A 162 13.75 29.58 -7.14
CA TYR A 162 15.04 29.07 -7.57
C TYR A 162 15.30 29.46 -9.03
N PRO A 163 16.46 30.05 -9.37
CA PRO A 163 16.65 30.65 -10.70
C PRO A 163 17.24 29.68 -11.75
N ASN A 164 17.93 28.62 -11.34
CA ASN A 164 18.68 27.74 -12.26
C ASN A 164 17.79 26.64 -12.86
N TRP A 165 16.93 27.04 -13.79
CA TRP A 165 16.05 26.13 -14.49
C TRP A 165 15.88 26.51 -15.97
N GLU A 166 15.35 25.57 -16.74
CA GLU A 166 14.80 25.79 -18.06
C GLU A 166 13.46 25.06 -18.20
N LEU A 167 12.57 25.59 -19.03
CA LEU A 167 11.28 24.97 -19.33
C LEU A 167 11.34 24.44 -20.77
N CYS A 168 11.31 23.12 -20.90
CA CYS A 168 11.39 22.41 -22.17
C CYS A 168 10.00 21.95 -22.58
N ILE A 169 9.41 22.63 -23.55
CA ILE A 169 8.06 22.35 -24.03
C ILE A 169 8.12 21.59 -25.36
N ALA A 170 7.34 20.52 -25.49
CA ALA A 170 7.10 19.86 -26.77
C ALA A 170 5.63 19.98 -27.15
N ASP A 171 5.36 20.74 -28.21
CA ASP A 171 4.03 20.74 -28.83
C ASP A 171 3.88 19.49 -29.71
N ASP A 172 3.04 18.56 -29.27
CA ASP A 172 2.77 17.28 -29.92
C ASP A 172 1.76 17.42 -31.07
N ASN A 173 2.06 18.37 -31.96
CA ASN A 173 1.28 18.72 -33.15
C ASN A 173 -0.15 19.23 -32.82
N SER A 174 -0.26 20.23 -31.94
CA SER A 174 -1.56 20.85 -31.61
C SER A 174 -2.28 21.40 -32.84
N THR A 175 -3.57 21.09 -32.96
CA THR A 175 -4.45 21.60 -34.01
C THR A 175 -5.13 22.92 -33.64
N LYS A 176 -5.20 23.25 -32.34
CA LYS A 176 -5.68 24.54 -31.84
C LYS A 176 -4.73 25.67 -32.27
N LYS A 177 -5.22 26.54 -33.15
CA LYS A 177 -4.46 27.67 -33.74
C LYS A 177 -3.78 28.60 -32.73
N ILE A 178 -4.31 28.69 -31.51
CA ILE A 178 -3.79 29.58 -30.46
C ILE A 178 -2.51 29.04 -29.80
N ILE A 179 -2.26 27.73 -29.82
CA ILE A 179 -1.16 27.10 -29.06
C ILE A 179 0.20 27.56 -29.56
N LYS A 180 0.46 27.50 -30.87
CA LYS A 180 1.76 27.92 -31.41
C LYS A 180 2.09 29.40 -31.15
N PRO A 181 1.20 30.37 -31.43
CA PRO A 181 1.42 31.77 -31.03
C PRO A 181 1.64 31.96 -29.52
N LEU A 182 0.90 31.21 -28.69
CA LEU A 182 1.04 31.25 -27.24
C LEU A 182 2.43 30.77 -26.79
N LEU A 183 2.90 29.64 -27.30
CA LEU A 183 4.22 29.09 -26.98
C LEU A 183 5.35 30.02 -27.44
N GLU A 184 5.24 30.64 -28.64
CA GLU A 184 6.21 31.65 -29.08
C GLU A 184 6.22 32.90 -28.19
N SER A 185 5.06 33.30 -27.64
CA SER A 185 5.00 34.42 -26.70
C SER A 185 5.74 34.12 -25.39
N PHE A 186 5.75 32.87 -24.92
CA PHE A 186 6.50 32.49 -23.73
C PHE A 186 8.01 32.52 -23.97
N LYS A 187 8.49 32.00 -25.12
CA LYS A 187 9.91 32.07 -25.51
C LYS A 187 10.43 33.50 -25.60
N GLN A 188 9.61 34.42 -26.13
CA GLN A 188 9.97 35.83 -26.22
C GLN A 188 10.03 36.51 -24.85
N ARG A 189 9.22 36.04 -23.90
CA ARG A 189 9.13 36.61 -22.55
C ARG A 189 10.27 36.17 -21.63
N ASP A 190 10.70 34.92 -21.72
CA ASP A 190 11.77 34.37 -20.87
C ASP A 190 12.67 33.44 -21.69
N SER A 191 13.95 33.77 -21.76
CA SER A 191 14.95 33.02 -22.54
C SER A 191 15.21 31.60 -22.02
N ARG A 192 14.77 31.27 -20.81
CA ARG A 192 14.85 29.92 -20.24
C ARG A 192 13.76 28.99 -20.78
N VAL A 193 12.76 29.52 -21.51
CA VAL A 193 11.70 28.73 -22.15
C VAL A 193 12.16 28.28 -23.54
N LYS A 194 12.21 26.97 -23.73
CA LYS A 194 12.55 26.29 -24.99
C LYS A 194 11.33 25.54 -25.50
N VAL A 195 11.11 25.56 -26.82
CA VAL A 195 9.97 24.85 -27.43
C VAL A 195 10.43 24.10 -28.67
N THR A 196 10.00 22.85 -28.78
CA THR A 196 10.07 22.05 -30.00
C THR A 196 8.66 21.75 -30.51
N TYR A 197 8.50 21.64 -31.83
CA TYR A 197 7.23 21.36 -32.49
C TYR A 197 7.35 20.04 -33.25
N ARG A 198 6.56 19.05 -32.84
CA ARG A 198 6.48 17.77 -33.54
C ARG A 198 5.63 17.90 -34.80
N THR A 199 5.98 17.12 -35.82
CA THR A 199 5.26 17.11 -37.11
C THR A 199 4.06 16.16 -37.13
N GLU A 200 3.96 15.29 -36.13
CA GLU A 200 2.86 14.34 -35.93
C GLU A 200 2.59 14.18 -34.44
N ASN A 201 1.35 13.79 -34.10
CA ASN A 201 0.98 13.51 -32.73
C ASN A 201 1.47 12.12 -32.34
N GLY A 202 2.38 12.05 -31.37
CA GLY A 202 2.94 10.81 -30.83
C GLY A 202 2.47 10.51 -29.40
N ASN A 203 1.38 11.15 -28.96
CA ASN A 203 0.83 11.10 -27.62
C ASN A 203 1.84 11.52 -26.53
N ILE A 204 1.48 11.25 -25.27
CA ILE A 204 2.18 11.73 -24.09
C ILE A 204 3.62 11.22 -24.00
N SER A 205 3.89 9.96 -24.37
CA SER A 205 5.25 9.39 -24.28
C SER A 205 6.22 10.07 -25.25
N GLN A 206 5.86 10.19 -26.53
CA GLN A 206 6.74 10.80 -27.53
C GLN A 206 6.83 12.32 -27.37
N GLY A 207 5.73 12.97 -26.97
CA GLY A 207 5.74 14.38 -26.58
C GLY A 207 6.74 14.62 -25.44
N THR A 208 6.69 13.80 -24.39
CA THR A 208 7.61 13.91 -23.26
C THR A 208 9.06 13.67 -23.68
N ASN A 209 9.32 12.61 -24.44
CA ASN A 209 10.67 12.29 -24.92
C ASN A 209 11.26 13.44 -25.77
N SER A 210 10.46 14.07 -26.62
CA SER A 210 10.89 15.22 -27.44
C SER A 210 11.21 16.46 -26.61
N ALA A 211 10.48 16.69 -25.52
CA ALA A 211 10.80 17.75 -24.57
C ALA A 211 12.13 17.46 -23.83
N VAL A 212 12.43 16.19 -23.53
CA VAL A 212 13.71 15.77 -22.92
C VAL A 212 14.90 15.92 -23.88
N GLU A 213 14.71 15.79 -25.19
CA GLU A 213 15.79 15.96 -26.18
C GLU A 213 16.40 17.37 -26.14
N ILE A 214 15.59 18.39 -25.87
CA ILE A 214 16.03 19.79 -25.76
C ILE A 214 16.45 20.18 -24.33
N ALA A 215 16.48 19.23 -23.40
CA ALA A 215 16.83 19.43 -22.00
C ALA A 215 18.35 19.27 -21.74
N GLU A 216 18.90 20.20 -20.96
CA GLU A 216 20.31 20.30 -20.57
C GLU A 216 20.53 20.19 -19.06
N GLY A 217 19.47 20.20 -18.27
CA GLY A 217 19.52 20.08 -16.81
C GLY A 217 20.04 18.73 -16.35
N GLU A 218 20.68 18.73 -15.18
CA GLU A 218 21.13 17.49 -14.53
C GLU A 218 19.93 16.65 -14.06
N PHE A 219 18.82 17.32 -13.78
CA PHE A 219 17.57 16.72 -13.35
C PHE A 219 16.42 17.16 -14.25
N LEU A 220 15.54 16.23 -14.55
CA LEU A 220 14.26 16.43 -15.24
C LEU A 220 13.16 16.56 -14.19
N VAL A 221 12.28 17.55 -14.31
CA VAL A 221 11.09 17.70 -13.47
C VAL A 221 9.86 17.57 -14.36
N LEU A 222 9.08 16.51 -14.19
CA LEU A 222 7.88 16.29 -15.02
C LEU A 222 6.74 17.20 -14.59
N LEU A 223 6.05 17.80 -15.56
CA LEU A 223 4.90 18.68 -15.34
C LEU A 223 3.84 18.45 -16.42
N ASP A 224 2.59 18.22 -16.01
CA ASP A 224 1.46 18.15 -16.93
C ASP A 224 0.99 19.57 -17.31
N HIS A 225 0.56 19.74 -18.57
CA HIS A 225 0.31 21.06 -19.18
C HIS A 225 -0.83 21.88 -18.58
N ASP A 226 -1.62 21.28 -17.70
CA ASP A 226 -2.75 21.89 -16.98
C ASP A 226 -2.53 22.00 -15.48
N ASP A 227 -1.39 21.53 -14.97
CA ASP A 227 -1.05 21.53 -13.55
C ASP A 227 -0.15 22.71 -13.16
N GLU A 228 -0.08 22.98 -11.85
CA GLU A 228 0.76 24.03 -11.28
C GLU A 228 1.74 23.45 -10.24
N ILE A 229 2.94 24.02 -10.18
CA ILE A 229 3.90 23.76 -9.09
C ILE A 229 3.94 24.92 -8.10
N ALA A 230 4.18 24.62 -6.83
CA ALA A 230 4.32 25.65 -5.79
C ALA A 230 5.52 26.57 -6.07
N PRO A 231 5.49 27.87 -5.71
CA PRO A 231 6.58 28.82 -6.00
C PRO A 231 7.97 28.39 -5.47
N GLU A 232 7.98 27.65 -4.37
CA GLU A 232 9.20 27.11 -3.74
C GLU A 232 9.63 25.73 -4.27
N ALA A 233 8.90 25.11 -5.19
CA ALA A 233 9.10 23.71 -5.58
C ALA A 233 10.54 23.39 -6.04
N LEU A 234 11.08 24.18 -6.98
CA LEU A 234 12.45 23.97 -7.46
C LEU A 234 13.52 24.32 -6.41
N TYR A 235 13.21 25.23 -5.48
CA TYR A 235 14.10 25.56 -4.36
C TYR A 235 14.19 24.40 -3.37
N GLU A 236 13.06 23.82 -2.98
CA GLU A 236 13.01 22.67 -2.06
C GLU A 236 13.70 21.42 -2.66
N LEU A 237 13.59 21.22 -3.98
CA LEU A 237 14.37 20.18 -4.68
C LEU A 237 15.89 20.43 -4.55
N ALA A 238 16.34 21.68 -4.71
CA ALA A 238 17.75 22.03 -4.54
C ALA A 238 18.21 21.85 -3.08
N VAL A 239 17.39 22.25 -2.10
CA VAL A 239 17.65 22.01 -0.67
C VAL A 239 17.82 20.51 -0.41
N LYS A 240 16.91 19.68 -0.91
CA LYS A 240 16.97 18.23 -0.73
C LYS A 240 18.23 17.62 -1.34
N LEU A 241 18.69 18.12 -2.49
CA LEU A 241 19.96 17.70 -3.11
C LEU A 241 21.21 18.20 -2.37
N ASN A 242 21.08 19.21 -1.50
CA ASN A 242 22.17 19.61 -0.60
C ASN A 242 22.23 18.73 0.66
N GLU A 243 21.15 18.04 1.05
CA GLU A 243 21.20 16.99 2.07
C GLU A 243 21.97 15.77 1.57
N ASP A 244 21.69 15.34 0.33
CA ASP A 244 22.43 14.27 -0.34
C ASP A 244 22.43 14.47 -1.87
N LYS A 245 23.62 14.75 -2.45
CA LYS A 245 23.81 14.95 -3.89
C LYS A 245 23.59 13.67 -4.70
N ASN A 246 23.55 12.51 -4.03
CA ASN A 246 23.39 11.21 -4.67
C ASN A 246 21.93 10.86 -4.97
N TYR A 247 20.94 11.65 -4.52
CA TYR A 247 19.55 11.39 -4.88
C TYR A 247 19.39 11.32 -6.40
N ASP A 248 18.82 10.22 -6.88
CA ASP A 248 18.52 10.00 -8.29
C ASP A 248 17.05 10.29 -8.61
N PHE A 249 16.19 10.22 -7.60
CA PHE A 249 14.77 10.57 -7.70
C PHE A 249 14.32 11.33 -6.45
N ILE A 250 13.56 12.41 -6.64
CA ILE A 250 12.93 13.16 -5.55
C ILE A 250 11.45 13.38 -5.88
N TYR A 251 10.59 13.08 -4.91
CA TYR A 251 9.15 13.38 -4.98
C TYR A 251 8.70 14.19 -3.77
N SER A 252 7.55 14.83 -3.91
CA SER A 252 6.90 15.59 -2.83
C SER A 252 5.48 15.10 -2.58
N ASP A 253 4.86 15.63 -1.52
CA ASP A 253 3.42 15.56 -1.36
C ASP A 253 2.71 16.42 -2.42
N ASN A 254 1.42 16.13 -2.65
CA ASN A 254 0.61 16.88 -3.61
C ASN A 254 -0.84 16.98 -3.14
N ASP A 255 -1.58 17.89 -3.76
CA ASP A 255 -3.02 17.99 -3.62
C ASP A 255 -3.68 18.16 -5.00
N LYS A 256 -4.95 18.55 -4.99
CA LYS A 256 -5.71 18.95 -6.16
C LYS A 256 -6.04 20.43 -6.10
N ILE A 257 -6.23 21.03 -7.27
CA ILE A 257 -6.68 22.41 -7.43
C ILE A 257 -7.80 22.48 -8.47
N ASP A 258 -8.87 23.20 -8.15
CA ASP A 258 -10.00 23.37 -9.06
C ASP A 258 -9.85 24.61 -9.97
N ILE A 259 -10.90 24.90 -10.74
CA ILE A 259 -10.93 26.03 -11.67
C ILE A 259 -10.97 27.41 -10.99
N TYR A 260 -11.27 27.46 -9.69
CA TYR A 260 -11.32 28.67 -8.87
C TYR A 260 -10.05 28.85 -8.03
N GLY A 261 -9.10 27.92 -8.14
CA GLY A 261 -7.89 27.90 -7.33
C GLY A 261 -8.10 27.33 -5.92
N HIS A 262 -9.27 26.72 -5.65
CA HIS A 262 -9.51 26.05 -4.38
C HIS A 262 -8.77 24.71 -4.34
N ARG A 263 -7.98 24.53 -3.28
CA ARG A 263 -7.13 23.36 -3.07
C ARG A 263 -7.83 22.34 -2.20
N SER A 264 -7.72 21.05 -2.54
CA SER A 264 -8.39 19.94 -1.83
C SER A 264 -7.67 18.60 -1.99
N GLY A 265 -8.07 17.59 -1.23
CA GLY A 265 -7.65 16.20 -1.46
C GLY A 265 -6.14 15.97 -1.30
N ALA A 266 -5.55 16.55 -0.24
CA ALA A 266 -4.15 16.42 0.09
C ALA A 266 -3.69 14.95 0.24
N LYS A 267 -2.51 14.66 -0.30
CA LYS A 267 -1.86 13.36 -0.22
C LYS A 267 -0.50 13.51 0.46
N PHE A 268 -0.49 13.28 1.78
CA PHE A 268 0.71 13.21 2.62
C PHE A 268 1.26 11.79 2.59
N LYS A 269 2.36 11.60 1.88
CA LYS A 269 2.92 10.29 1.51
C LYS A 269 3.98 9.83 2.52
N PRO A 270 4.22 8.52 2.64
CA PRO A 270 5.38 8.04 3.36
C PRO A 270 6.66 8.39 2.58
N ASP A 271 7.81 8.21 3.23
CA ASP A 271 9.09 8.07 2.55
C ASP A 271 9.10 6.79 1.68
N TRP A 272 10.21 6.61 0.94
CA TRP A 272 10.33 5.59 -0.10
C TRP A 272 9.95 4.17 0.37
N SER A 273 8.84 3.69 -0.19
CA SER A 273 8.23 2.38 0.00
C SER A 273 8.16 1.65 -1.35
N PRO A 274 9.18 0.87 -1.73
CA PRO A 274 9.23 0.18 -3.02
C PRO A 274 8.13 -0.88 -3.17
N ASP A 275 7.72 -1.51 -2.07
CA ASP A 275 6.69 -2.55 -2.08
C ASP A 275 5.30 -1.94 -2.29
N LEU A 276 5.02 -0.77 -1.69
CA LEU A 276 3.82 0.01 -1.99
C LEU A 276 3.82 0.52 -3.44
N PHE A 277 4.99 0.93 -3.93
CA PHE A 277 5.12 1.43 -5.31
C PHE A 277 4.70 0.38 -6.34
N LEU A 278 4.98 -0.92 -6.09
CA LEU A 278 4.53 -1.99 -6.97
C LEU A 278 3.00 -2.10 -7.05
N SER A 279 2.28 -1.74 -5.97
CA SER A 279 0.82 -1.71 -5.96
C SER A 279 0.24 -0.51 -6.71
N HIS A 280 0.88 0.66 -6.64
CA HIS A 280 0.51 1.83 -7.45
C HIS A 280 1.57 2.95 -7.39
N SER A 281 1.56 3.83 -8.39
CA SER A 281 2.47 4.99 -8.50
C SER A 281 2.14 6.12 -7.51
N TYR A 282 2.39 5.91 -6.21
CA TYR A 282 2.07 6.89 -5.16
C TYR A 282 3.00 8.13 -5.13
N THR A 283 4.15 8.06 -5.82
CA THR A 283 5.14 9.17 -5.87
C THR A 283 4.76 10.29 -6.83
N SER A 284 3.61 10.21 -7.51
CA SER A 284 3.09 11.30 -8.34
C SER A 284 2.68 12.51 -7.48
N HIS A 285 2.86 13.78 -7.89
CA HIS A 285 3.15 14.23 -9.26
C HIS A 285 4.44 15.05 -9.44
N ILE A 286 5.02 15.72 -8.41
CA ILE A 286 6.42 16.20 -8.53
C ILE A 286 7.32 14.98 -8.68
N LYS A 287 7.95 14.85 -9.84
CA LYS A 287 8.88 13.78 -10.19
C LYS A 287 10.16 14.42 -10.70
N CYS A 288 11.12 14.59 -9.80
CA CYS A 288 12.46 15.06 -10.13
C CYS A 288 13.37 13.85 -10.36
N LEU A 289 13.80 13.63 -11.60
CA LEU A 289 14.53 12.46 -12.07
C LEU A 289 15.93 12.86 -12.49
N ARG A 290 16.96 12.08 -12.16
CA ARG A 290 18.28 12.31 -12.71
C ARG A 290 18.30 12.03 -14.22
N THR A 291 18.67 13.03 -15.01
CA THR A 291 18.60 13.00 -16.48
C THR A 291 19.37 11.82 -17.07
N ARG A 292 20.55 11.48 -16.51
CA ARG A 292 21.38 10.37 -17.01
C ARG A 292 20.65 9.02 -17.01
N ILE A 293 19.87 8.73 -15.96
CA ILE A 293 19.17 7.45 -15.83
C ILE A 293 17.98 7.39 -16.80
N PHE A 294 17.27 8.51 -16.98
CA PHE A 294 16.20 8.58 -17.98
C PHE A 294 16.71 8.27 -19.39
N ARG A 295 17.86 8.84 -19.76
CA ARG A 295 18.51 8.60 -21.05
C ARG A 295 19.03 7.16 -21.18
N GLU A 296 19.65 6.61 -20.13
CA GLU A 296 20.12 5.21 -20.09
C GLU A 296 18.96 4.22 -20.33
N LEU A 297 17.79 4.52 -19.77
CA LEU A 297 16.59 3.69 -19.88
C LEU A 297 15.78 3.89 -21.17
N GLY A 298 16.23 4.76 -22.08
CA GLY A 298 15.56 5.02 -23.36
C GLY A 298 14.25 5.81 -23.27
N GLY A 299 13.99 6.47 -22.14
CA GLY A 299 12.80 7.29 -21.93
C GLY A 299 11.48 6.51 -21.84
N PHE A 300 10.38 7.20 -22.14
CA PHE A 300 9.02 6.64 -22.08
C PHE A 300 8.69 5.79 -23.30
N ASP A 301 7.96 4.70 -23.03
CA ASP A 301 7.51 3.72 -24.02
C ASP A 301 6.05 3.99 -24.38
N SER A 302 5.78 4.35 -25.65
CA SER A 302 4.44 4.71 -26.13
C SER A 302 3.43 3.56 -26.08
N GLU A 303 3.87 2.31 -25.92
CA GLU A 303 2.95 1.19 -25.65
C GLU A 303 2.15 1.41 -24.35
N PHE A 304 2.70 2.21 -23.42
CA PHE A 304 2.14 2.46 -22.10
C PHE A 304 1.47 3.83 -21.98
N ASP A 305 1.16 4.54 -23.07
CA ASP A 305 0.46 5.84 -22.99
C ASP A 305 -0.79 5.80 -22.09
N GLY A 306 -0.82 6.68 -21.08
CA GLY A 306 -1.80 6.71 -19.97
C GLY A 306 -1.31 6.04 -18.68
N SER A 307 -0.21 5.30 -18.72
CA SER A 307 0.50 4.70 -17.56
C SER A 307 2.03 4.64 -17.78
N GLN A 308 2.53 5.45 -18.72
CA GLN A 308 3.91 5.47 -19.18
C GLN A 308 4.87 5.87 -18.07
N ASP A 309 4.41 6.74 -17.17
CA ASP A 309 5.15 7.17 -15.99
C ASP A 309 5.34 6.03 -14.99
N PHE A 310 4.29 5.25 -14.73
CA PHE A 310 4.34 4.12 -13.81
C PHE A 310 5.26 3.02 -14.35
N GLU A 311 5.12 2.66 -15.63
CA GLU A 311 6.00 1.69 -16.29
C GLU A 311 7.47 2.12 -16.23
N PHE A 312 7.75 3.36 -16.61
CA PHE A 312 9.10 3.87 -16.63
C PHE A 312 9.70 3.90 -15.22
N LEU A 313 8.95 4.36 -14.22
CA LEU A 313 9.43 4.44 -12.85
C LEU A 313 9.70 3.05 -12.25
N LEU A 314 8.94 2.02 -12.64
CA LEU A 314 9.24 0.63 -12.26
C LEU A 314 10.62 0.19 -12.75
N ARG A 315 11.01 0.56 -13.98
CA ARG A 315 12.38 0.36 -14.52
C ARG A 315 13.41 1.27 -13.85
N PHE A 316 13.02 2.51 -13.54
CA PHE A 316 13.90 3.49 -12.91
C PHE A 316 14.38 3.03 -11.53
N PHE A 317 13.47 2.56 -10.68
CA PHE A 317 13.81 2.08 -9.33
C PHE A 317 14.54 0.73 -9.32
N GLU A 318 14.63 0.03 -10.45
CA GLU A 318 15.52 -1.13 -10.60
C GLU A 318 16.99 -0.70 -10.78
N LYS A 319 17.26 0.57 -11.11
CA LYS A 319 18.61 1.13 -11.28
C LYS A 319 19.16 1.84 -10.05
N THR A 320 18.30 2.24 -9.11
CA THR A 320 18.70 3.05 -7.97
C THR A 320 17.71 2.96 -6.81
N ASP A 321 18.23 3.03 -5.59
CA ASP A 321 17.48 3.19 -4.35
C ASP A 321 17.66 4.58 -3.71
N LYS A 322 18.34 5.50 -4.42
CA LYS A 322 18.61 6.88 -3.96
C LYS A 322 17.41 7.77 -4.17
N VAL A 323 16.39 7.55 -3.33
CA VAL A 323 15.10 8.23 -3.40
C VAL A 323 14.93 9.20 -2.23
N GLY A 324 14.67 10.47 -2.54
CA GLY A 324 14.33 11.51 -1.58
C GLY A 324 12.84 11.81 -1.56
N HIS A 325 12.32 12.12 -0.38
CA HIS A 325 10.96 12.61 -0.18
C HIS A 325 11.00 13.99 0.47
N ILE A 326 10.17 14.91 -0.03
CA ILE A 326 9.93 16.23 0.55
C ILE A 326 8.49 16.26 1.07
N PRO A 327 8.24 16.25 2.39
CA PRO A 327 6.90 16.20 2.97
C PRO A 327 6.21 17.58 2.95
N GLN A 328 6.13 18.18 1.76
CA GLN A 328 5.50 19.46 1.49
C GLN A 328 4.65 19.33 0.22
N ILE A 329 3.53 20.07 0.16
CA ILE A 329 2.67 20.13 -1.02
C ILE A 329 3.32 21.06 -2.05
N LEU A 330 4.04 20.49 -3.02
CA LEU A 330 4.76 21.24 -4.07
C LEU A 330 4.14 21.11 -5.47
N TYR A 331 3.05 20.35 -5.59
CA TYR A 331 2.34 20.13 -6.84
C TYR A 331 0.82 20.21 -6.63
N HIS A 332 0.14 20.89 -7.56
CA HIS A 332 -1.30 21.11 -7.55
C HIS A 332 -1.91 20.48 -8.80
N TRP A 333 -2.54 19.31 -8.63
CA TRP A 333 -3.13 18.53 -9.72
C TRP A 333 -4.52 19.06 -10.11
N ARG A 334 -4.70 19.47 -11.35
CA ARG A 334 -5.91 20.14 -11.82
C ARG A 334 -7.10 19.18 -11.89
N ALA A 335 -8.13 19.49 -11.11
CA ALA A 335 -9.40 18.78 -11.12
C ALA A 335 -10.41 19.46 -12.07
N VAL A 336 -10.34 19.14 -13.36
CA VAL A 336 -11.29 19.61 -14.39
C VAL A 336 -12.13 18.45 -14.97
N PRO A 337 -13.36 18.70 -15.46
CA PRO A 337 -14.17 17.67 -16.12
C PRO A 337 -13.39 16.95 -17.25
N GLY A 338 -13.39 15.61 -17.24
CA GLY A 338 -12.61 14.77 -18.17
C GLY A 338 -11.17 14.48 -17.74
N SER A 339 -10.69 15.04 -16.63
CA SER A 339 -9.38 14.73 -16.04
C SER A 339 -9.41 13.45 -15.20
N THR A 340 -8.32 12.69 -15.20
CA THR A 340 -8.09 11.58 -14.26
C THR A 340 -8.02 12.05 -12.81
N ALA A 341 -7.79 13.34 -12.57
CA ALA A 341 -7.91 13.98 -11.25
C ALA A 341 -9.33 13.89 -10.68
N VAL A 342 -10.35 13.87 -11.55
CA VAL A 342 -11.76 13.78 -11.18
C VAL A 342 -12.19 12.31 -11.11
N SER A 343 -11.79 11.49 -12.08
CA SER A 343 -12.16 10.07 -12.10
C SER A 343 -11.19 9.24 -12.94
N ALA A 344 -10.72 8.12 -12.39
CA ALA A 344 -9.94 7.15 -13.15
C ALA A 344 -10.77 6.42 -14.24
N LYS A 345 -12.11 6.56 -14.23
CA LYS A 345 -13.01 6.00 -15.28
C LYS A 345 -12.88 6.67 -16.64
N GLU A 346 -12.25 7.85 -16.72
CA GLU A 346 -12.13 8.59 -17.97
C GLU A 346 -11.19 7.89 -18.99
N LYS A 347 -10.32 6.96 -18.54
CA LYS A 347 -9.35 6.25 -19.41
C LYS A 347 -9.18 4.78 -19.02
N PRO A 348 -10.16 3.88 -19.27
CA PRO A 348 -10.08 2.47 -18.86
C PRO A 348 -8.87 1.72 -19.44
N GLU A 349 -8.38 2.10 -20.61
CA GLU A 349 -7.16 1.52 -21.20
C GLU A 349 -5.90 1.75 -20.34
N SER A 350 -5.86 2.83 -19.56
CA SER A 350 -4.74 3.09 -18.64
C SER A 350 -4.64 2.01 -17.56
N LEU A 351 -5.77 1.45 -17.10
CA LEU A 351 -5.75 0.39 -16.09
C LEU A 351 -5.12 -0.90 -16.66
N ILE A 352 -5.45 -1.25 -17.90
CA ILE A 352 -4.87 -2.40 -18.61
C ILE A 352 -3.36 -2.20 -18.82
N ARG A 353 -2.95 -1.01 -19.26
CA ARG A 353 -1.52 -0.67 -19.44
C ARG A 353 -0.78 -0.64 -18.10
N GLY A 354 -1.40 -0.19 -17.02
CA GLY A 354 -0.84 -0.24 -15.67
C GLY A 354 -0.65 -1.67 -15.16
N GLN A 355 -1.63 -2.56 -15.37
CA GLN A 355 -1.48 -3.99 -15.05
C GLN A 355 -0.34 -4.61 -15.86
N LYS A 356 -0.26 -4.29 -17.16
CA LYS A 356 0.83 -4.74 -18.03
C LYS A 356 2.20 -4.19 -17.57
N ALA A 357 2.26 -2.96 -17.05
CA ALA A 357 3.49 -2.39 -16.52
C ALA A 357 3.98 -3.15 -15.28
N VAL A 358 3.07 -3.53 -14.38
CA VAL A 358 3.39 -4.39 -13.23
C VAL A 358 3.83 -5.78 -13.69
N GLN A 359 3.14 -6.38 -14.66
CA GLN A 359 3.54 -7.68 -15.24
C GLN A 359 4.97 -7.62 -15.78
N ARG A 360 5.30 -6.60 -16.59
CA ARG A 360 6.64 -6.39 -17.14
C ARG A 360 7.69 -6.21 -16.03
N ALA A 361 7.33 -5.58 -14.91
CA ALA A 361 8.23 -5.37 -13.78
C ALA A 361 8.48 -6.65 -12.99
N ILE A 362 7.44 -7.43 -12.68
CA ILE A 362 7.61 -8.70 -11.95
C ILE A 362 8.42 -9.71 -12.75
N GLU A 363 8.27 -9.75 -14.07
CA GLU A 363 9.08 -10.58 -14.98
C GLU A 363 10.57 -10.20 -14.93
N ARG A 364 10.91 -8.91 -15.04
CA ARG A 364 12.31 -8.45 -14.94
C ARG A 364 12.93 -8.73 -13.58
N ARG A 365 12.12 -8.70 -12.52
CA ARG A 365 12.54 -8.95 -11.14
C ARG A 365 12.56 -10.43 -10.77
N GLY A 366 12.07 -11.32 -11.64
CA GLY A 366 11.96 -12.75 -11.36
C GLY A 366 10.94 -13.10 -10.27
N ILE A 367 9.96 -12.21 -10.02
CA ILE A 367 8.89 -12.46 -9.05
C ILE A 367 7.88 -13.43 -9.67
N GLN A 368 7.60 -14.53 -8.96
CA GLN A 368 6.83 -15.65 -9.49
C GLN A 368 5.32 -15.44 -9.26
N GLY A 369 4.63 -14.98 -10.31
CA GLY A 369 3.19 -14.77 -10.29
C GLY A 369 2.68 -13.94 -11.47
N GLU A 370 1.41 -13.55 -11.41
CA GLU A 370 0.76 -12.73 -12.42
C GLU A 370 0.26 -11.41 -11.82
N ALA A 371 0.47 -10.31 -12.53
CA ALA A 371 -0.09 -9.02 -12.15
C ALA A 371 -1.62 -9.04 -12.31
N ALA A 372 -2.33 -8.57 -11.30
CA ALA A 372 -3.80 -8.51 -11.29
C ALA A 372 -4.29 -7.24 -10.62
N MET A 373 -5.53 -6.86 -10.91
CA MET A 373 -6.24 -5.85 -10.12
C MET A 373 -7.04 -6.53 -9.01
N PRO A 374 -6.94 -6.10 -7.75
CA PRO A 374 -7.80 -6.62 -6.69
C PRO A 374 -9.25 -6.21 -6.96
N PHE A 375 -10.19 -7.06 -6.53
CA PHE A 375 -11.63 -6.91 -6.82
C PHE A 375 -12.17 -5.49 -6.55
N PHE A 376 -11.83 -4.89 -5.41
CA PHE A 376 -12.31 -3.54 -5.07
C PHE A 376 -11.79 -2.46 -6.03
N ALA A 377 -10.56 -2.60 -6.53
CA ALA A 377 -9.93 -1.66 -7.43
C ALA A 377 -10.53 -1.77 -8.84
N ASP A 378 -10.72 -2.99 -9.34
CA ASP A 378 -11.39 -3.25 -10.61
C ASP A 378 -12.82 -2.67 -10.61
N HIS A 379 -13.61 -2.97 -9.57
CA HIS A 379 -14.98 -2.46 -9.44
C HIS A 379 -15.06 -0.94 -9.32
N SER A 380 -14.02 -0.32 -8.74
CA SER A 380 -13.96 1.13 -8.53
C SER A 380 -13.17 1.86 -9.62
N ASN A 381 -12.65 1.14 -10.63
CA ASN A 381 -11.74 1.63 -11.66
C ASN A 381 -10.50 2.36 -11.09
N LEU A 382 -9.88 1.81 -10.05
CA LEU A 382 -8.67 2.37 -9.43
C LEU A 382 -7.43 1.69 -10.01
N GLY A 383 -6.42 2.46 -10.40
CA GLY A 383 -5.11 1.96 -10.84
C GLY A 383 -4.28 1.39 -9.68
N ILE A 384 -4.81 0.36 -9.03
CA ILE A 384 -4.20 -0.39 -7.93
C ILE A 384 -4.05 -1.83 -8.41
N PHE A 385 -2.88 -2.40 -8.17
CA PHE A 385 -2.48 -3.70 -8.65
C PHE A 385 -1.92 -4.55 -7.51
N LYS A 386 -1.93 -5.87 -7.71
CA LYS A 386 -1.31 -6.87 -6.85
C LYS A 386 -0.67 -7.98 -7.68
N VAL A 387 0.10 -8.84 -7.03
CA VAL A 387 0.61 -10.07 -7.62
C VAL A 387 -0.26 -11.23 -7.14
N ASN A 388 -0.75 -12.05 -8.06
CA ASN A 388 -1.26 -13.38 -7.75
C ASN A 388 -0.08 -14.34 -7.78
N PHE A 389 0.39 -14.79 -6.63
CA PHE A 389 1.57 -15.65 -6.52
C PHE A 389 1.32 -17.05 -7.07
N ASP A 390 2.32 -17.61 -7.78
CA ASP A 390 2.29 -18.99 -8.23
C ASP A 390 2.54 -19.95 -7.04
N PRO A 391 1.58 -20.81 -6.65
CA PRO A 391 1.76 -21.76 -5.57
C PRO A 391 2.89 -22.77 -5.80
N ALA A 392 3.21 -23.11 -7.07
CA ALA A 392 4.25 -24.08 -7.39
C ALA A 392 5.65 -23.54 -7.11
N GLN A 393 5.83 -22.22 -7.25
CA GLN A 393 7.13 -21.54 -7.07
C GLN A 393 7.29 -20.93 -5.67
N ASN A 394 6.18 -20.65 -4.99
CA ASN A 394 6.16 -20.08 -3.64
C ASN A 394 5.75 -21.15 -2.62
N ASN A 395 6.50 -22.26 -2.55
CA ASN A 395 6.16 -23.41 -1.71
C ASN A 395 7.13 -23.64 -0.54
N GLN A 396 7.95 -22.68 -0.16
CA GLN A 396 9.00 -22.83 0.87
C GLN A 396 8.42 -23.40 2.18
N ARG A 397 9.16 -24.28 2.85
CA ARG A 397 8.62 -24.94 4.04
C ARG A 397 8.44 -23.94 5.19
N VAL A 398 7.23 -23.87 5.75
CA VAL A 398 6.91 -22.99 6.89
C VAL A 398 6.69 -23.80 8.17
N THR A 399 7.42 -23.50 9.24
CA THR A 399 7.04 -23.96 10.58
C THR A 399 6.16 -22.90 11.24
N ILE A 400 4.90 -23.25 11.51
CA ILE A 400 3.94 -22.43 12.25
C ILE A 400 4.13 -22.68 13.75
N MET A 401 4.64 -21.68 14.45
CA MET A 401 4.93 -21.75 15.88
C MET A 401 3.80 -21.15 16.70
N ILE A 402 3.27 -21.94 17.65
CA ILE A 402 2.09 -21.55 18.44
C ILE A 402 2.41 -21.63 19.94
N PRO A 403 2.82 -20.53 20.59
CA PRO A 403 2.91 -20.42 22.05
C PRO A 403 1.58 -20.75 22.72
N THR A 404 1.59 -21.73 23.63
CA THR A 404 0.37 -22.20 24.31
C THR A 404 0.59 -22.44 25.79
N LYS A 405 -0.35 -21.94 26.60
CA LYS A 405 -0.55 -22.34 27.99
C LYS A 405 -2.04 -22.64 28.20
N ASP A 406 -2.37 -23.91 28.35
CA ASP A 406 -3.74 -24.42 28.53
C ASP A 406 -4.73 -23.87 27.48
N LYS A 407 -6.02 -23.72 27.86
CA LYS A 407 -7.09 -23.20 27.00
C LYS A 407 -7.20 -23.96 25.69
N VAL A 408 -7.29 -25.29 25.80
CA VAL A 408 -7.31 -26.23 24.68
C VAL A 408 -8.37 -25.88 23.61
N ASP A 409 -9.50 -25.28 23.99
CA ASP A 409 -10.52 -24.84 23.04
C ASP A 409 -10.04 -23.76 22.06
N LEU A 410 -9.16 -22.85 22.51
CA LEU A 410 -8.55 -21.83 21.65
C LEU A 410 -7.56 -22.49 20.69
N LEU A 411 -6.63 -23.29 21.24
CA LEU A 411 -5.64 -24.01 20.44
C LEU A 411 -6.30 -24.91 19.39
N LYS A 412 -7.34 -25.65 19.79
CA LYS A 412 -8.10 -26.52 18.91
C LYS A 412 -8.75 -25.73 17.78
N ARG A 413 -9.38 -24.59 18.08
CA ARG A 413 -9.98 -23.73 17.06
C ARG A 413 -8.93 -23.22 16.08
N ASN A 414 -7.78 -22.78 16.58
CA ASN A 414 -6.67 -22.30 15.78
C ASN A 414 -6.14 -23.39 14.82
N ILE A 415 -5.71 -24.54 15.37
CA ILE A 415 -5.16 -25.65 14.57
C ILE A 415 -6.18 -26.22 13.59
N ASP A 416 -7.44 -26.40 14.02
CA ASP A 416 -8.50 -26.86 13.13
C ASP A 416 -8.74 -25.87 11.98
N SER A 417 -8.70 -24.57 12.25
CA SER A 417 -8.88 -23.55 11.20
C SER A 417 -7.73 -23.59 10.20
N ILE A 418 -6.48 -23.75 10.66
CA ILE A 418 -5.30 -23.87 9.81
C ILE A 418 -5.43 -25.10 8.91
N ARG A 419 -5.64 -26.29 9.51
CA ARG A 419 -5.72 -27.56 8.78
C ARG A 419 -6.88 -27.64 7.79
N LYS A 420 -8.03 -27.03 8.12
CA LYS A 420 -9.25 -27.16 7.30
C LYS A 420 -9.39 -26.09 6.23
N ARG A 421 -8.73 -24.93 6.38
CA ARG A 421 -8.98 -23.76 5.54
C ARG A 421 -7.76 -23.27 4.77
N THR A 422 -6.54 -23.60 5.18
CA THR A 422 -5.33 -23.10 4.52
C THR A 422 -5.12 -23.81 3.18
N ASN A 423 -4.97 -23.05 2.12
CA ASN A 423 -4.63 -23.52 0.77
C ASN A 423 -3.13 -23.33 0.53
N TYR A 424 -2.33 -24.08 1.29
CA TYR A 424 -0.87 -24.09 1.24
C TYR A 424 -0.42 -25.38 1.90
N ASP A 425 0.37 -26.21 1.22
CA ASP A 425 0.62 -27.57 1.69
C ASP A 425 1.93 -27.74 2.46
N ASN A 426 2.95 -26.92 2.18
CA ASN A 426 4.30 -27.13 2.72
C ASN A 426 4.48 -26.44 4.09
N TYR A 427 3.69 -26.84 5.08
CA TYR A 427 3.84 -26.35 6.45
C TYR A 427 3.80 -27.47 7.48
N ASP A 428 4.43 -27.22 8.63
CA ASP A 428 4.24 -27.98 9.86
C ASP A 428 3.79 -27.06 11.01
N ILE A 429 3.13 -27.65 12.00
CA ILE A 429 2.70 -26.94 13.21
C ILE A 429 3.56 -27.42 14.38
N LEU A 430 4.19 -26.47 15.07
CA LEU A 430 4.96 -26.69 16.28
C LEU A 430 4.31 -25.91 17.44
N VAL A 431 3.70 -26.63 18.37
CA VAL A 431 3.17 -26.02 19.60
C VAL A 431 4.30 -25.79 20.59
N LEU A 432 4.43 -24.55 21.07
CA LEU A 432 5.42 -24.16 22.07
C LEU A 432 4.72 -24.17 23.44
N ASN A 433 4.78 -25.31 24.13
CA ASN A 433 4.07 -25.50 25.39
C ASN A 433 4.79 -24.77 26.53
N ASN A 434 4.18 -23.73 27.07
CA ASN A 434 4.72 -22.94 28.18
C ASN A 434 3.91 -23.17 29.46
N ASN A 435 4.36 -24.12 30.27
CA ASN A 435 3.77 -24.43 31.58
C ASN A 435 2.26 -24.76 31.55
N SER A 436 1.77 -25.50 30.54
CA SER A 436 0.39 -26.04 30.61
C SER A 436 0.27 -27.04 31.75
N GLU A 437 -0.84 -26.96 32.49
CA GLU A 437 -1.11 -27.82 33.67
C GLU A 437 -2.35 -28.70 33.44
N GLN A 438 -3.23 -28.34 32.51
CA GLN A 438 -4.47 -29.05 32.26
C GLN A 438 -4.23 -30.31 31.42
N GLN A 439 -4.68 -31.46 31.95
CA GLN A 439 -4.58 -32.75 31.27
C GLN A 439 -5.23 -32.74 29.87
N GLU A 440 -6.33 -32.00 29.72
CA GLU A 440 -7.05 -31.86 28.45
C GLU A 440 -6.16 -31.30 27.32
N THR A 441 -5.22 -30.41 27.64
CA THR A 441 -4.25 -29.85 26.69
C THR A 441 -3.34 -30.97 26.15
N PHE A 442 -2.75 -31.76 27.04
CA PHE A 442 -1.86 -32.86 26.67
C PHE A 442 -2.59 -33.98 25.93
N ASP A 443 -3.81 -34.30 26.37
CA ASP A 443 -4.67 -35.28 25.71
C ASP A 443 -5.01 -34.85 24.29
N TYR A 444 -5.30 -33.57 24.07
CA TYR A 444 -5.53 -33.02 22.73
C TYR A 444 -4.29 -33.09 21.84
N LEU A 445 -3.13 -32.64 22.34
CA LEU A 445 -1.87 -32.68 21.60
C LEU A 445 -1.51 -34.11 21.17
N LYS A 446 -1.63 -35.07 22.09
CA LYS A 446 -1.34 -36.49 21.85
C LYS A 446 -2.34 -37.13 20.89
N SER A 447 -3.64 -36.96 21.12
CA SER A 447 -4.69 -37.60 20.32
C SER A 447 -4.74 -37.10 18.87
N ASN A 448 -4.25 -35.88 18.61
CA ASN A 448 -4.23 -35.28 17.27
C ASN A 448 -2.85 -35.30 16.61
N ASN A 449 -1.89 -36.04 17.20
CA ASN A 449 -0.51 -36.15 16.74
C ASN A 449 0.11 -34.77 16.42
N ILE A 450 -0.07 -33.82 17.33
CA ILE A 450 0.46 -32.46 17.19
C ILE A 450 1.86 -32.42 17.80
N LYS A 451 2.85 -32.00 17.02
CA LYS A 451 4.21 -31.80 17.51
C LYS A 451 4.22 -30.65 18.50
N TYR A 452 4.80 -30.87 19.67
CA TYR A 452 5.01 -29.83 20.67
C TYR A 452 6.36 -29.99 21.35
N ILE A 453 6.87 -28.89 21.90
CA ILE A 453 8.04 -28.87 22.79
C ILE A 453 7.69 -28.16 24.08
N ASP A 454 8.24 -28.62 25.20
CA ASP A 454 8.07 -28.00 26.50
C ASP A 454 9.12 -26.92 26.71
N ILE A 455 8.67 -25.69 26.92
CA ILE A 455 9.50 -24.50 27.16
C ILE A 455 9.06 -23.86 28.48
N PRO A 456 9.42 -24.47 29.62
CA PRO A 456 9.02 -23.95 30.91
C PRO A 456 9.73 -22.63 31.21
N THR A 457 9.00 -21.69 31.79
CA THR A 457 9.54 -20.41 32.26
C THR A 457 9.09 -20.12 33.69
N SER A 458 9.92 -19.46 34.49
CA SER A 458 9.52 -19.02 35.84
C SER A 458 8.48 -17.91 35.80
N GLU A 459 8.63 -16.99 34.85
CA GLU A 459 7.70 -15.91 34.52
C GLU A 459 7.34 -16.00 33.03
N PHE A 460 6.16 -15.52 32.64
CA PHE A 460 5.77 -15.54 31.23
C PHE A 460 6.73 -14.66 30.40
N ASN A 461 7.33 -15.25 29.37
CA ASN A 461 8.28 -14.59 28.49
C ASN A 461 8.02 -15.03 27.04
N PHE A 462 7.19 -14.26 26.33
CA PHE A 462 6.80 -14.54 24.96
C PHE A 462 8.01 -14.56 24.02
N SER A 463 8.95 -13.64 24.22
CA SER A 463 10.18 -13.55 23.44
C SER A 463 11.03 -14.81 23.58
N TYR A 464 11.28 -15.26 24.81
CA TYR A 464 12.04 -16.48 25.07
C TYR A 464 11.37 -17.71 24.46
N ILE A 465 10.05 -17.85 24.63
CA ILE A 465 9.29 -18.98 24.10
C ILE A 465 9.45 -19.07 22.58
N ASN A 466 9.31 -17.96 21.86
CA ASN A 466 9.47 -17.93 20.41
C ASN A 466 10.93 -18.13 19.97
N ASN A 467 11.90 -17.56 20.70
CA ASN A 467 13.33 -17.76 20.45
C ASN A 467 13.73 -19.24 20.55
N GLU A 468 13.30 -19.92 21.62
CA GLU A 468 13.52 -21.36 21.80
C GLU A 468 12.77 -22.20 20.76
N GLY A 469 11.55 -21.81 20.41
CA GLY A 469 10.77 -22.42 19.32
C GLY A 469 11.48 -22.37 17.98
N ALA A 470 12.04 -21.20 17.61
CA ALA A 470 12.71 -20.98 16.34
C ALA A 470 13.91 -21.94 16.15
N LYS A 471 14.61 -22.30 17.22
CA LYS A 471 15.72 -23.28 17.18
C LYS A 471 15.26 -24.67 16.75
N HIS A 472 14.03 -25.04 17.11
CA HIS A 472 13.42 -26.35 16.85
C HIS A 472 12.57 -26.40 15.58
N ALA A 473 12.32 -25.25 14.94
CA ALA A 473 11.62 -25.18 13.67
C ALA A 473 12.39 -25.91 12.56
N GLU A 474 11.69 -26.54 11.63
CA GLU A 474 12.30 -27.28 10.51
C GLU A 474 12.14 -26.54 9.17
N GLY A 475 11.19 -25.60 9.11
CA GLY A 475 10.96 -24.77 7.93
C GLY A 475 12.11 -23.81 7.62
N GLU A 476 12.24 -23.49 6.33
CA GLU A 476 13.06 -22.38 5.85
C GLU A 476 12.51 -21.06 6.42
N TYR A 477 11.18 -20.97 6.49
CA TYR A 477 10.46 -19.85 7.08
C TYR A 477 9.81 -20.27 8.40
N ILE A 478 9.73 -19.31 9.32
CA ILE A 478 9.00 -19.46 10.57
C ILE A 478 7.86 -18.45 10.61
N LEU A 479 6.72 -18.89 11.13
CA LEU A 479 5.56 -18.05 11.38
C LEU A 479 5.31 -17.99 12.88
N LEU A 480 5.43 -16.79 13.46
CA LEU A 480 4.96 -16.51 14.82
C LEU A 480 3.45 -16.37 14.78
N LEU A 481 2.73 -17.21 15.52
CA LEU A 481 1.26 -17.23 15.48
C LEU A 481 0.67 -17.39 16.89
N ASN A 482 -0.19 -16.45 17.29
CA ASN A 482 -0.92 -16.59 18.54
C ASN A 482 -1.95 -17.73 18.48
N ASN A 483 -2.18 -18.39 19.61
CA ASN A 483 -3.10 -19.53 19.72
C ASN A 483 -4.60 -19.16 19.61
N ASP A 484 -4.95 -17.88 19.54
CA ASP A 484 -6.30 -17.35 19.38
C ASP A 484 -6.53 -16.69 18.00
N ILE A 485 -5.66 -17.00 17.02
CA ILE A 485 -5.87 -16.68 15.61
C ILE A 485 -6.78 -17.71 14.94
N GLU A 486 -7.61 -17.26 14.01
CA GLU A 486 -8.45 -18.13 13.17
C GLU A 486 -8.34 -17.70 11.70
N VAL A 487 -8.04 -18.65 10.80
CA VAL A 487 -7.92 -18.40 9.36
C VAL A 487 -9.23 -17.82 8.81
N MET A 488 -9.17 -16.71 8.06
CA MET A 488 -10.34 -16.13 7.38
C MET A 488 -10.28 -16.39 5.87
N GLU A 489 -9.19 -16.05 5.19
CA GLU A 489 -9.03 -16.33 3.76
C GLU A 489 -8.13 -17.56 3.53
N PRO A 490 -8.48 -18.50 2.62
CA PRO A 490 -7.72 -19.74 2.42
C PRO A 490 -6.25 -19.54 2.00
N ASP A 491 -6.00 -18.57 1.13
CA ASP A 491 -4.68 -18.33 0.52
C ASP A 491 -3.75 -17.49 1.41
N TRP A 492 -4.12 -17.24 2.68
CA TRP A 492 -3.40 -16.33 3.56
C TRP A 492 -1.90 -16.65 3.67
N LEU A 493 -1.52 -17.93 3.78
CA LEU A 493 -0.13 -18.33 3.94
C LEU A 493 0.65 -18.20 2.62
N LEU A 494 0.02 -18.55 1.48
CA LEU A 494 0.58 -18.32 0.15
C LEU A 494 0.86 -16.82 -0.08
N GLU A 495 -0.09 -15.96 0.30
CA GLU A 495 0.04 -14.51 0.21
C GLU A 495 1.20 -13.97 1.07
N MET A 496 1.43 -14.53 2.26
CA MET A 496 2.58 -14.15 3.11
C MET A 496 3.91 -14.66 2.53
N VAL A 497 3.97 -15.91 2.10
CA VAL A 497 5.18 -16.54 1.52
C VAL A 497 5.57 -15.84 0.21
N GLY A 498 4.60 -15.66 -0.69
CA GLY A 498 4.82 -14.95 -1.95
C GLY A 498 5.28 -13.51 -1.72
N ALA A 499 4.69 -12.80 -0.76
CA ALA A 499 5.11 -11.45 -0.41
C ALA A 499 6.53 -11.40 0.15
N LEU A 500 6.94 -12.37 0.98
CA LEU A 500 8.31 -12.48 1.49
C LEU A 500 9.32 -12.78 0.36
N ASN A 501 8.90 -13.52 -0.67
CA ASN A 501 9.72 -13.91 -1.81
C ASN A 501 9.85 -12.83 -2.90
N MET A 502 9.05 -11.74 -2.85
CA MET A 502 9.09 -10.70 -3.88
C MET A 502 10.46 -10.01 -3.99
N ASP A 503 11.17 -9.88 -2.88
CA ASP A 503 12.48 -9.24 -2.80
C ASP A 503 13.23 -9.80 -1.58
N PRO A 504 14.47 -10.29 -1.72
CA PRO A 504 15.29 -10.75 -0.59
C PRO A 504 15.46 -9.71 0.53
N LYS A 505 15.31 -8.42 0.23
CA LYS A 505 15.32 -7.33 1.21
C LYS A 505 14.06 -7.27 2.07
N ILE A 506 12.99 -8.00 1.77
CA ILE A 506 11.85 -8.14 2.68
C ILE A 506 12.25 -9.14 3.78
N GLY A 507 12.26 -8.67 5.03
CA GLY A 507 12.67 -9.48 6.19
C GLY A 507 11.50 -10.04 6.99
N ALA A 508 10.35 -9.35 6.99
CA ALA A 508 9.15 -9.80 7.70
C ALA A 508 7.86 -9.38 6.98
N VAL A 509 6.85 -10.24 7.06
CA VAL A 509 5.51 -10.02 6.51
C VAL A 509 4.47 -10.19 7.62
N GLY A 510 3.65 -9.16 7.83
CA GLY A 510 2.48 -9.20 8.70
C GLY A 510 1.18 -9.43 7.93
N ALA A 511 0.22 -10.07 8.59
CA ALA A 511 -1.14 -10.24 8.08
C ALA A 511 -2.05 -9.06 8.47
N LYS A 512 -3.18 -8.90 7.77
CA LYS A 512 -4.29 -8.06 8.25
C LYS A 512 -5.14 -8.87 9.23
N LEU A 513 -5.26 -8.37 10.45
CA LEU A 513 -6.00 -9.04 11.52
C LEU A 513 -7.30 -8.30 11.85
N ILE A 514 -8.38 -9.06 12.00
CA ILE A 514 -9.73 -8.56 12.25
C ILE A 514 -10.21 -9.02 13.63
N TYR A 515 -10.75 -8.09 14.39
CA TYR A 515 -11.47 -8.39 15.63
C TYR A 515 -12.70 -9.25 15.38
N SER A 516 -13.16 -9.97 16.40
CA SER A 516 -14.38 -10.78 16.31
C SER A 516 -15.65 -9.98 15.96
N ASP A 517 -15.65 -8.67 16.19
CA ASP A 517 -16.73 -7.74 15.87
C ASP A 517 -16.70 -7.15 14.45
N GLY A 518 -15.67 -7.50 13.67
CA GLY A 518 -15.51 -7.10 12.28
C GLY A 518 -14.69 -5.85 12.02
N ARG A 519 -14.04 -5.29 13.05
CA ARG A 519 -13.15 -4.14 12.89
C ARG A 519 -11.70 -4.57 12.71
N ILE A 520 -10.92 -3.73 12.06
CA ILE A 520 -9.48 -3.91 11.91
C ILE A 520 -8.82 -3.85 13.29
N GLN A 521 -8.02 -4.87 13.60
CA GLN A 521 -7.09 -4.86 14.73
C GLN A 521 -5.71 -4.42 14.28
N HIS A 522 -5.18 -5.05 13.23
CA HIS A 522 -3.82 -4.85 12.76
C HIS A 522 -3.77 -4.79 11.25
N ASN A 523 -3.03 -3.81 10.73
CA ASN A 523 -2.63 -3.74 9.33
C ASN A 523 -1.31 -2.96 9.20
N GLY A 524 -0.29 -3.36 9.97
CA GLY A 524 0.94 -2.60 10.21
C GLY A 524 0.95 -1.88 11.56
N VAL A 525 2.13 -1.40 11.96
CA VAL A 525 2.36 -0.62 13.18
C VAL A 525 2.99 0.72 12.81
N VAL A 526 2.46 1.79 13.40
CA VAL A 526 2.99 3.16 13.31
C VAL A 526 3.64 3.52 14.64
N MET A 527 4.79 4.19 14.58
CA MET A 527 5.57 4.58 15.75
C MET A 527 5.24 5.99 16.25
N GLY A 528 5.40 6.19 17.56
CA GLY A 528 5.28 7.49 18.21
C GLY A 528 3.86 8.07 18.21
N LEU A 529 2.84 7.21 18.15
CA LEU A 529 1.45 7.64 18.31
C LEU A 529 1.15 7.92 19.79
N ASP A 530 0.86 9.18 20.09
CA ASP A 530 0.64 9.76 21.42
C ASP A 530 1.87 9.70 22.37
N ARG A 531 1.98 10.64 23.32
CA ARG A 531 3.20 10.74 24.15
C ARG A 531 3.42 9.53 25.08
N ASP A 532 2.35 8.77 25.35
CA ASP A 532 2.34 7.69 26.32
C ASP A 532 2.43 6.28 25.68
N VAL A 533 2.51 6.18 24.35
CA VAL A 533 2.61 4.90 23.63
C VAL A 533 3.71 4.96 22.57
N SER A 534 4.62 3.99 22.57
CA SER A 534 5.73 3.96 21.60
C SER A 534 5.27 3.60 20.18
N SER A 535 4.16 2.87 20.06
CA SER A 535 3.64 2.39 18.78
C SER A 535 2.18 1.93 18.89
N SER A 536 1.38 2.11 17.84
CA SER A 536 0.02 1.53 17.75
C SER A 536 -0.25 0.93 16.37
N HIS A 537 -1.27 0.08 16.28
CA HIS A 537 -1.63 -0.58 15.03
C HIS A 537 -2.31 0.41 14.07
N ALA A 538 -1.81 0.48 12.83
CA ALA A 538 -2.36 1.36 11.81
C ALA A 538 -3.85 1.03 11.55
N ASN A 539 -4.70 2.07 11.45
CA ASN A 539 -6.11 1.94 11.11
C ASN A 539 -6.92 1.04 12.08
N LYS A 540 -6.51 0.98 13.35
CA LYS A 540 -7.22 0.22 14.38
C LYS A 540 -8.66 0.71 14.54
N LEU A 541 -9.59 -0.21 14.76
CA LEU A 541 -11.03 0.03 14.97
C LEU A 541 -11.81 0.56 13.75
N LEU A 542 -11.17 0.70 12.58
CA LEU A 542 -11.89 0.94 11.33
C LEU A 542 -12.65 -0.33 10.92
N ASP A 543 -13.70 -0.19 10.12
CA ASP A 543 -14.39 -1.36 9.56
C ASP A 543 -13.46 -2.15 8.61
N PHE A 544 -13.62 -3.47 8.55
CA PHE A 544 -12.74 -4.34 7.75
C PHE A 544 -12.63 -3.95 6.27
N ASP A 545 -13.69 -3.40 5.67
CA ASP A 545 -13.77 -2.95 4.27
C ASP A 545 -13.49 -1.45 4.09
N SER A 546 -13.13 -0.74 5.17
CA SER A 546 -12.63 0.62 5.08
C SER A 546 -11.37 0.67 4.24
N HIS A 547 -11.35 1.55 3.25
CA HIS A 547 -10.17 1.75 2.41
C HIS A 547 -9.03 2.41 3.21
N GLY A 548 -9.37 3.13 4.28
CA GLY A 548 -8.42 3.91 5.07
C GLY A 548 -7.78 5.05 4.28
N TYR A 549 -6.80 5.69 4.90
CA TYR A 549 -6.04 6.75 4.25
C TYR A 549 -5.31 6.22 3.01
N LEU A 550 -5.52 6.88 1.86
CA LEU A 550 -4.89 6.55 0.57
C LEU A 550 -4.97 5.06 0.15
N ASN A 551 -6.02 4.34 0.56
CA ASN A 551 -6.21 2.89 0.32
C ASN A 551 -5.22 1.96 1.06
N TYR A 552 -4.47 2.46 2.05
CA TYR A 552 -3.45 1.68 2.77
C TYR A 552 -3.97 0.42 3.48
N ASN A 553 -5.29 0.30 3.68
CA ASN A 553 -5.90 -0.91 4.24
C ASN A 553 -6.00 -2.09 3.27
N ASN A 554 -5.77 -1.85 1.97
CA ASN A 554 -6.10 -2.78 0.90
C ASN A 554 -4.94 -3.02 -0.09
N VAL A 555 -3.77 -2.46 0.19
CA VAL A 555 -2.54 -2.63 -0.61
C VAL A 555 -1.37 -3.10 0.26
N ILE A 556 -0.40 -3.78 -0.34
CA ILE A 556 0.86 -4.08 0.33
C ILE A 556 1.53 -2.76 0.67
N LYS A 557 2.00 -2.62 1.92
CA LYS A 557 2.62 -1.39 2.39
C LYS A 557 3.77 -1.69 3.34
N ASN A 558 4.84 -0.91 3.21
CA ASN A 558 5.93 -0.90 4.18
C ASN A 558 5.50 -0.20 5.48
N TYR A 559 5.89 -0.79 6.60
CA TYR A 559 5.72 -0.27 7.94
C TYR A 559 6.99 -0.48 8.75
N THR A 560 7.12 0.25 9.87
CA THR A 560 8.29 0.08 10.75
C THR A 560 8.19 -1.23 11.54
N ALA A 561 6.98 -1.71 11.84
CA ALA A 561 6.78 -3.05 12.40
C ALA A 561 5.44 -3.68 12.01
N VAL A 562 5.35 -4.99 12.25
CA VAL A 562 4.13 -5.80 12.21
C VAL A 562 4.06 -6.63 13.48
N THR A 563 2.87 -7.12 13.84
CA THR A 563 2.70 -7.83 15.12
C THR A 563 3.05 -9.31 15.04
N ALA A 564 3.66 -9.85 16.09
CA ALA A 564 3.92 -11.29 16.22
C ALA A 564 2.66 -12.14 16.46
N ALA A 565 1.47 -11.54 16.53
CA ALA A 565 0.23 -12.32 16.48
C ALA A 565 0.10 -13.10 15.17
N CYS A 566 0.66 -12.60 14.07
CA CYS A 566 0.86 -13.32 12.81
C CYS A 566 2.00 -12.65 12.01
N LEU A 567 3.23 -13.15 12.16
CA LEU A 567 4.45 -12.61 11.54
C LEU A 567 5.25 -13.73 10.87
N LEU A 568 5.43 -13.64 9.56
CA LEU A 568 6.26 -14.56 8.77
C LEU A 568 7.65 -13.95 8.53
N THR A 569 8.70 -14.75 8.71
CA THR A 569 10.09 -14.33 8.47
C THR A 569 10.96 -15.52 8.13
N ARG A 570 12.15 -15.27 7.56
CA ARG A 570 13.12 -16.34 7.31
C ARG A 570 13.75 -16.80 8.61
N LYS A 571 13.91 -18.12 8.78
CA LYS A 571 14.47 -18.70 9.99
C LYS A 571 15.92 -18.24 10.21
N ASP A 572 16.73 -18.27 9.16
CA ASP A 572 18.14 -17.87 9.20
C ASP A 572 18.29 -16.42 9.67
N LEU A 573 17.49 -15.52 9.11
CA LEU A 573 17.47 -14.11 9.45
C LEU A 573 17.00 -13.86 10.88
N TYR A 574 15.96 -14.57 11.33
CA TYR A 574 15.49 -14.48 12.72
C TYR A 574 16.61 -14.83 13.70
N LEU A 575 17.36 -15.89 13.43
CA LEU A 575 18.49 -16.31 14.24
C LEU A 575 19.68 -15.34 14.12
N GLU A 576 19.97 -14.83 12.92
CA GLU A 576 21.07 -13.90 12.65
C GLU A 576 20.95 -12.60 13.47
N VAL A 577 19.74 -12.04 13.56
CA VAL A 577 19.49 -10.81 14.32
C VAL A 577 19.26 -11.04 15.82
N GLY A 578 19.43 -12.28 16.28
CA GLY A 578 19.29 -12.67 17.69
C GLY A 578 17.84 -12.78 18.17
N GLY A 579 16.88 -12.95 17.27
CA GLY A 579 15.46 -13.10 17.60
C GLY A 579 14.88 -11.90 18.36
N MET A 580 13.89 -12.17 19.21
CA MET A 580 13.26 -11.19 20.09
C MET A 580 14.13 -10.93 21.34
N ASP A 581 14.11 -9.71 21.88
CA ASP A 581 14.82 -9.36 23.12
C ASP A 581 14.10 -9.95 24.35
N ASP A 582 14.51 -11.14 24.76
CA ASP A 582 13.89 -11.90 25.85
C ASP A 582 14.41 -11.54 27.25
N GLU A 583 15.36 -10.62 27.34
CA GLU A 583 15.82 -10.03 28.60
C GLU A 583 14.98 -8.81 28.98
N ASN A 584 14.76 -7.88 28.03
CA ASN A 584 14.19 -6.56 28.30
C ASN A 584 12.78 -6.36 27.75
N LEU A 585 12.33 -7.19 26.80
CA LEU A 585 11.02 -7.07 26.14
C LEU A 585 10.31 -8.43 26.18
N LYS A 586 9.96 -8.90 27.38
CA LYS A 586 9.43 -10.25 27.59
C LYS A 586 8.00 -10.42 27.09
N VAL A 587 7.18 -9.36 27.17
CA VAL A 587 5.72 -9.47 26.94
C VAL A 587 5.23 -8.53 25.84
N THR A 588 5.70 -7.28 25.84
CA THR A 588 5.25 -6.22 24.92
C THR A 588 6.42 -5.69 24.09
N TYR A 589 6.10 -5.12 22.92
CA TYR A 589 7.05 -4.51 21.99
C TYR A 589 8.18 -5.41 21.44
N ASN A 590 8.18 -6.72 21.75
CA ASN A 590 9.15 -7.68 21.22
C ASN A 590 9.13 -7.80 19.70
N ASP A 591 7.94 -7.73 19.11
CA ASP A 591 7.72 -7.73 17.67
C ASP A 591 8.20 -6.43 17.02
N VAL A 592 7.99 -5.29 17.68
CA VAL A 592 8.51 -3.99 17.27
C VAL A 592 10.04 -3.97 17.28
N ASP A 593 10.68 -4.41 18.37
CA ASP A 593 12.14 -4.52 18.46
C ASP A 593 12.71 -5.45 17.37
N TYR A 594 12.10 -6.62 17.17
CA TYR A 594 12.50 -7.54 16.11
C TYR A 594 12.43 -6.89 14.72
N CYS A 595 11.32 -6.22 14.40
CA CYS A 595 11.16 -5.53 13.12
C CYS A 595 12.18 -4.41 12.93
N ILE A 596 12.49 -3.65 13.99
CA ILE A 596 13.47 -2.57 13.93
C ILE A 596 14.90 -3.12 13.77
N LYS A 597 15.25 -4.25 14.40
CA LYS A 597 16.53 -4.96 14.15
C LYS A 597 16.70 -5.31 12.67
N LEU A 598 15.63 -5.77 12.02
CA LEU A 598 15.63 -6.04 10.57
C LEU A 598 15.89 -4.76 9.76
N ILE A 599 15.20 -3.67 10.09
CA ILE A 599 15.36 -2.38 9.41
C ILE A 599 16.77 -1.81 9.59
N ASP A 600 17.35 -1.92 10.79
CA ASP A 600 18.73 -1.47 11.07
C ASP A 600 19.77 -2.27 10.27
N LYS A 601 19.44 -3.52 9.90
CA LYS A 601 20.23 -4.37 8.99
C LYS A 601 19.94 -4.15 7.50
N GLY A 602 19.06 -3.21 7.15
CA GLY A 602 18.74 -2.85 5.77
C GLY A 602 17.62 -3.68 5.13
N TYR A 603 16.89 -4.48 5.92
CA TYR A 603 15.68 -5.17 5.46
C TYR A 603 14.45 -4.27 5.56
N ARG A 604 13.37 -4.69 4.91
CA ARG A 604 12.06 -4.05 4.90
C ARG A 604 11.04 -4.92 5.61
N VAL A 605 10.09 -4.28 6.26
CA VAL A 605 8.93 -4.94 6.87
C VAL A 605 7.69 -4.48 6.12
N ILE A 606 6.82 -5.44 5.76
CA ILE A 606 5.59 -5.16 5.02
C ILE A 606 4.37 -5.81 5.68
N THR A 607 3.22 -5.23 5.45
CA THR A 607 1.93 -5.89 5.67
C THR A 607 1.35 -6.32 4.33
N ASN A 608 0.87 -7.56 4.23
CA ASN A 608 0.08 -8.01 3.09
C ASN A 608 -1.41 -8.12 3.50
N PRO A 609 -2.30 -7.21 3.04
CA PRO A 609 -3.70 -7.21 3.45
C PRO A 609 -4.52 -8.34 2.82
N TYR A 610 -3.96 -9.10 1.88
CA TYR A 610 -4.59 -10.30 1.32
C TYR A 610 -4.41 -11.53 2.22
N ALA A 611 -3.44 -11.48 3.15
CA ALA A 611 -3.36 -12.43 4.26
C ALA A 611 -4.30 -11.98 5.39
N LEU A 612 -5.54 -12.49 5.36
CA LEU A 612 -6.61 -12.04 6.25
C LEU A 612 -6.97 -13.12 7.27
N LEU A 613 -6.89 -12.78 8.56
CA LEU A 613 -7.23 -13.67 9.68
C LEU A 613 -8.05 -12.94 10.76
N TYR A 614 -8.78 -13.71 11.58
CA TYR A 614 -9.34 -13.18 12.83
C TYR A 614 -8.33 -13.31 13.96
N HIS A 615 -8.31 -12.32 14.84
CA HIS A 615 -7.63 -12.40 16.13
C HIS A 615 -8.65 -12.17 17.24
N HIS A 616 -8.88 -13.20 18.05
CA HIS A 616 -9.88 -13.20 19.12
C HIS A 616 -9.36 -12.57 20.43
N GLU A 617 -8.51 -11.54 20.29
CA GLU A 617 -7.62 -10.91 21.29
C GLU A 617 -8.14 -10.90 22.74
N GLY A 618 -7.23 -11.14 23.69
CA GLY A 618 -7.49 -11.02 25.12
C GLY A 618 -8.15 -12.25 25.74
N GLN A 619 -8.42 -13.30 24.95
CA GLN A 619 -8.95 -14.57 25.46
C GLN A 619 -7.89 -15.41 26.18
N SER A 620 -6.60 -15.23 25.86
CA SER A 620 -5.48 -15.91 26.53
C SER A 620 -4.86 -15.07 27.67
N ARG A 621 -4.65 -13.76 27.47
CA ARG A 621 -3.75 -12.91 28.28
C ARG A 621 -4.36 -12.10 29.44
N GLY A 622 -5.69 -11.91 29.53
CA GLY A 622 -6.28 -10.98 30.50
C GLY A 622 -5.91 -9.50 30.22
N LYS A 623 -6.50 -8.54 30.94
CA LYS A 623 -6.23 -7.09 30.76
C LYS A 623 -5.19 -6.60 31.79
N ASN A 624 -4.27 -5.70 31.38
CA ASN A 624 -3.28 -4.97 32.22
C ASN A 624 -1.95 -5.68 32.59
N ASN A 625 -1.21 -6.21 31.61
CA ASN A 625 0.15 -6.75 31.84
C ASN A 625 1.27 -5.93 31.16
N ASP A 626 0.98 -4.71 30.72
CA ASP A 626 1.98 -3.87 30.06
C ASP A 626 2.93 -3.31 31.12
N ASP A 627 4.22 -3.61 30.99
CA ASP A 627 5.25 -3.12 31.89
C ASP A 627 5.83 -1.80 31.36
N PRO A 628 5.66 -0.67 32.07
CA PRO A 628 6.19 0.62 31.63
C PRO A 628 7.70 0.62 31.37
N ARG A 629 8.45 -0.31 31.98
CA ARG A 629 9.90 -0.46 31.78
C ARG A 629 10.22 -0.95 30.36
N GLU A 630 9.39 -1.83 29.78
CA GLU A 630 9.57 -2.33 28.41
C GLU A 630 9.37 -1.19 27.41
N TRP A 631 8.37 -0.34 27.62
CA TRP A 631 8.17 0.88 26.83
C TRP A 631 9.39 1.81 26.91
N GLN A 632 9.86 2.10 28.13
CA GLN A 632 10.98 3.03 28.32
C GLN A 632 12.27 2.49 27.69
N PHE A 633 12.49 1.17 27.80
CA PHE A 633 13.62 0.50 27.17
C PHE A 633 13.54 0.58 25.65
N LEU A 634 12.40 0.22 25.04
CA LEU A 634 12.20 0.28 23.60
C LEU A 634 12.42 1.71 23.09
N TYR A 635 11.82 2.70 23.75
CA TYR A 635 11.96 4.11 23.39
C TYR A 635 13.44 4.53 23.40
N ASN A 636 14.17 4.22 24.47
CA ASN A 636 15.57 4.59 24.58
C ASN A 636 16.45 3.90 23.53
N LYS A 637 16.20 2.61 23.26
CA LYS A 637 16.94 1.81 22.29
C LYS A 637 16.69 2.27 20.85
N TRP A 638 15.44 2.60 20.51
CA TRP A 638 15.01 2.84 19.13
C TRP A 638 14.44 4.24 18.88
N LYS A 639 14.79 5.22 19.72
CA LYS A 639 14.35 6.62 19.63
C LYS A 639 14.41 7.19 18.21
N LYS A 640 15.48 6.88 17.46
CA LYS A 640 15.67 7.35 16.08
C LYS A 640 14.54 6.94 15.12
N TYR A 641 13.97 5.75 15.30
CA TYR A 641 12.87 5.22 14.48
C TYR A 641 11.51 5.62 15.02
N ILE A 642 11.38 5.77 16.34
CA ILE A 642 10.11 6.13 16.97
C ILE A 642 9.79 7.61 16.74
N ASP A 643 10.77 8.49 16.87
CA ASP A 643 10.57 9.92 16.64
C ASP A 643 10.34 10.20 15.14
N ASN A 644 10.97 9.42 14.25
CA ASN A 644 10.96 9.59 12.79
C ASN A 644 10.54 8.30 12.05
N ASP A 645 9.25 7.94 12.14
CA ASP A 645 8.70 6.83 11.38
C ASP A 645 8.64 7.17 9.89
N ARG A 646 9.52 6.54 9.10
CA ARG A 646 9.63 6.75 7.64
C ARG A 646 8.32 6.48 6.89
N TYR A 647 7.46 5.63 7.42
CA TYR A 647 6.23 5.23 6.75
C TYR A 647 4.98 5.97 7.23
N TYR A 648 5.18 7.05 8.01
CA TYR A 648 4.14 7.94 8.52
C TYR A 648 4.54 9.41 8.32
N ASN A 649 3.79 10.13 7.48
CA ASN A 649 4.13 11.50 7.10
C ASN A 649 4.05 12.46 8.31
N ILE A 650 4.99 13.40 8.41
CA ILE A 650 5.07 14.38 9.51
C ILE A 650 3.86 15.34 9.60
N ASN A 651 3.14 15.53 8.49
CA ASN A 651 1.92 16.33 8.42
C ASN A 651 0.67 15.55 8.89
N LEU A 652 0.83 14.31 9.33
CA LEU A 652 -0.25 13.51 9.92
C LEU A 652 -0.17 13.52 11.45
N ALA A 653 -1.34 13.49 12.07
CA ALA A 653 -1.51 13.73 13.48
C ALA A 653 -1.24 12.45 14.27
N LYS A 654 -0.35 12.55 15.26
CA LYS A 654 0.09 11.41 16.06
C LYS A 654 -0.87 11.06 17.22
N HIS A 655 -2.03 11.71 17.37
CA HIS A 655 -2.95 11.44 18.50
C HIS A 655 -3.92 10.26 18.28
N ASN A 656 -3.95 9.67 17.08
CA ASN A 656 -4.75 8.47 16.81
C ASN A 656 -4.22 7.65 15.62
N GLU A 657 -4.81 6.47 15.43
CA GLU A 657 -4.43 5.50 14.39
C GLU A 657 -5.04 5.78 13.00
N ARG A 658 -5.67 6.95 12.78
CA ARG A 658 -6.57 7.21 11.63
C ARG A 658 -5.96 8.07 10.53
N PHE A 659 -4.68 8.44 10.65
CA PHE A 659 -3.98 9.24 9.65
C PHE A 659 -4.72 10.57 9.37
N GLU A 660 -5.19 11.23 10.42
CA GLU A 660 -5.77 12.58 10.34
C GLU A 660 -4.69 13.62 10.03
N ILE A 661 -5.03 14.69 9.31
CA ILE A 661 -4.09 15.78 9.04
C ILE A 661 -3.82 16.55 10.35
N LYS A 662 -2.54 16.81 10.62
CA LYS A 662 -2.06 17.55 11.79
C LYS A 662 -2.33 19.04 11.61
N THR A 663 -3.13 19.67 12.47
CA THR A 663 -3.44 21.10 12.36
C THR A 663 -2.64 22.01 13.30
N ARG A 664 -1.82 21.45 14.20
CA ARG A 664 -0.95 22.17 15.15
C ARG A 664 0.34 21.40 15.42
N GLU A 665 1.47 22.11 15.56
CA GLU A 665 2.79 21.52 15.86
C GLU A 665 2.87 20.81 17.20
#